data_AF-A0A1F8RM02-F1
#
_entry.id   AF-A0A1F8RM02-F1
#
_cell.length_a   1.000
_cell.length_b   1.000
_cell.length_c   1.000
_cell.angle_alpha   90.00
_cell.angle_beta   90.00
_cell.angle_gamma   90.00
#
_symmetry.space_group_name_H-M   'P 1'
#
loop_
_entity.id
_entity.type
_entity.pdbx_description
1 polymer ?
#
loop_
_entity_poly.entity_id
_entity_poly.type
_entity_poly.pdbx_seq_one_letter_code
_entity_poly.pdbx_strand_id
1 'polypeptide(L)'
;MNPDLSCLRGWILDLYPSPEGMVLWLIDETGQAHRMAEPFPMALYVGGPSRALAALEHTLAARYPRLRLSRTKRFDIFLDREIEVLEATAPNPLAYRALVRELDEEHPHLAFYNVDLNPALVYGLERGIFPLAYCAAQAEQGRLRSLVAEDSPWSLDYSLPPLRMLTLRLGGDLRDPGHGYRGLLEIGTSHTTYRCRWEKPRVLLTTLRAAMYAIDPDILLTAWGDSFILPEIFRLSEREGIPLPWNRDPAIPPARKRGRSYFSYGQIVYRAPSISLFGRLHIDRQTAFLSDEYGLDGMYELARITGQPLQQVARTSTGTGISAMQVATAYREGWLIPYRKREPESFKTALELVRSDKGGLTFQPEPGLYEDVLELDFASLYPSLMVKFNLSPETVKKKCPRCRPQLVPEIGYPVCRCKTGIVPLTLEPVVARRLALKRLAKGMFDRASQDAQDEPDLAARPDERKREMYRRRQLALKWLLVTCFGYLGYKNARFGRIEAHEATTAYGREMLLRAKEIAEARGYTFLHGLTDSLWVHKRGATQAEHQALADAISQACGVLIGLEGVYRWVAFLPSRVRAELSVANRYFGLFESGEMKLRGIEVRRHDTILWVRQAQQAMLAILAEARDGREYRLRLEEVFALARTLRARLHSGKVPAAQLLITNRLSRKPGEYRSRQAVALAARELEARGVALAPGESIEYILTAGGGARPFEAWSAEDRYDVARYEELFVRMLETLAVPAGLGRKEILERLTGIGQPELPGSEGANGPTAALVGAGHGMPLPSLPACDDLTLDNPKLEPAPQIASS
;
A
#
# COMPACT_ATOMS: atom_id res chain seq x y z
N MET A 1 -38.63 -31.33 15.01
CA MET A 1 -37.48 -30.40 15.04
C MET A 1 -36.48 -30.94 16.05
N ASN A 2 -35.25 -31.20 15.64
CA ASN A 2 -34.21 -31.75 16.51
C ASN A 2 -33.72 -30.62 17.44
N PRO A 3 -33.88 -30.70 18.77
CA PRO A 3 -33.55 -29.61 19.71
C PRO A 3 -32.06 -29.24 19.75
N ASP A 4 -31.18 -30.07 19.14
CA ASP A 4 -29.73 -29.87 19.11
C ASP A 4 -29.21 -29.14 17.86
N LEU A 5 -30.08 -28.82 16.90
CA LEU A 5 -29.72 -28.11 15.67
C LEU A 5 -29.84 -26.58 15.88
N SER A 6 -28.71 -25.89 16.01
CA SER A 6 -28.70 -24.42 16.01
C SER A 6 -28.66 -23.89 14.59
N CYS A 7 -29.62 -23.04 14.24
CA CYS A 7 -29.60 -22.24 13.01
C CYS A 7 -29.11 -20.83 13.38
N LEU A 8 -27.99 -20.42 12.80
CA LEU A 8 -27.33 -19.15 13.09
C LEU A 8 -27.18 -18.36 11.80
N ARG A 9 -27.33 -17.04 11.89
CA ARG A 9 -26.99 -16.10 10.82
C ARG A 9 -25.97 -15.11 11.32
N GLY A 10 -24.98 -14.78 10.49
CA GLY A 10 -23.91 -13.88 10.88
C GLY A 10 -22.72 -13.89 9.94
N TRP A 11 -21.64 -13.24 10.33
CA TRP A 11 -20.46 -13.04 9.48
C TRP A 11 -19.30 -13.94 9.85
N ILE A 12 -18.58 -14.42 8.84
CA ILE A 12 -17.33 -15.18 9.04
C ILE A 12 -16.23 -14.26 9.55
N LEU A 13 -15.79 -14.45 10.80
CA LEU A 13 -14.69 -13.68 11.40
C LEU A 13 -13.33 -14.30 11.11
N ASP A 14 -13.18 -15.60 11.33
CA ASP A 14 -11.89 -16.29 11.31
C ASP A 14 -12.00 -17.73 10.80
N LEU A 15 -10.95 -18.19 10.12
CA LEU A 15 -10.84 -19.51 9.50
C LEU A 15 -9.43 -20.05 9.67
N TYR A 16 -9.30 -21.21 10.31
CA TYR A 16 -7.98 -21.83 10.50
C TYR A 16 -8.05 -23.36 10.61
N PRO A 17 -6.96 -24.06 10.25
CA PRO A 17 -6.90 -25.51 10.34
C PRO A 17 -6.72 -25.98 11.79
N SER A 18 -7.37 -27.09 12.13
CA SER A 18 -7.23 -27.81 13.40
C SER A 18 -7.16 -29.33 13.17
N PRO A 19 -6.89 -30.15 14.20
CA PRO A 19 -6.98 -31.60 14.07
C PRO A 19 -8.36 -32.12 13.64
N GLU A 20 -9.43 -31.37 13.95
CA GLU A 20 -10.82 -31.68 13.58
C GLU A 20 -11.14 -31.37 12.10
N GLY A 21 -10.26 -30.62 11.41
CA GLY A 21 -10.45 -30.16 10.03
C GLY A 21 -10.25 -28.65 9.92
N MET A 22 -11.27 -27.93 9.48
CA MET A 22 -11.31 -26.46 9.48
C MET A 22 -12.20 -25.97 10.62
N VAL A 23 -11.70 -25.00 11.38
CA VAL A 23 -12.46 -24.26 12.39
C VAL A 23 -12.89 -22.93 11.79
N LEU A 24 -14.14 -22.58 12.03
CA LEU A 24 -14.78 -21.35 11.60
C LEU A 24 -15.37 -20.64 12.81
N TRP A 25 -15.15 -19.32 12.88
CA TRP A 25 -15.80 -18.44 13.83
C TRP A 25 -16.80 -17.54 13.11
N LEU A 26 -18.05 -17.56 13.59
CA LEU A 26 -19.14 -16.74 13.08
C LEU A 26 -19.57 -15.74 14.16
N ILE A 27 -19.70 -14.47 13.79
CA ILE A 27 -20.27 -13.42 14.65
C ILE A 27 -21.72 -13.26 14.24
N ASP A 28 -22.67 -13.53 15.14
CA ASP A 28 -24.08 -13.36 14.84
C ASP A 28 -24.51 -11.87 14.85
N GLU A 29 -25.77 -11.63 14.51
CA GLU A 29 -26.37 -10.29 14.48
C GLU A 29 -26.39 -9.57 15.83
N THR A 30 -26.31 -10.33 16.94
CA THR A 30 -26.21 -9.79 18.30
C THR A 30 -24.77 -9.46 18.71
N GLY A 31 -23.78 -9.85 17.88
CA GLY A 31 -22.35 -9.71 18.15
C GLY A 31 -21.73 -10.85 18.95
N GLN A 32 -22.47 -11.95 19.16
CA GLN A 32 -21.96 -13.14 19.84
C GLN A 32 -21.14 -14.01 18.87
N ALA A 33 -20.02 -14.54 19.37
CA ALA A 33 -19.10 -15.37 18.60
C ALA A 33 -19.38 -16.86 18.79
N HIS A 34 -19.53 -17.58 17.68
CA HIS A 34 -19.85 -19.01 17.62
C HIS A 34 -18.72 -19.79 16.94
N ARG A 35 -18.19 -20.80 17.63
CA ARG A 35 -17.17 -21.72 17.08
C ARG A 35 -17.84 -22.91 16.43
N MET A 36 -17.43 -23.24 15.22
CA MET A 36 -17.83 -24.46 14.51
C MET A 36 -16.62 -25.15 13.89
N ALA A 37 -16.70 -26.47 13.72
CA ALA A 37 -15.66 -27.25 13.03
C ALA A 37 -16.26 -28.17 11.96
N GLU A 38 -15.52 -28.37 10.88
CA GLU A 38 -15.87 -29.27 9.78
C GLU A 38 -14.65 -30.10 9.35
N PRO A 39 -14.76 -31.45 9.26
CA PRO A 39 -13.74 -32.27 8.62
C PRO A 39 -13.47 -31.79 7.19
N PHE A 40 -12.21 -31.47 6.89
CA PHE A 40 -11.84 -30.89 5.61
C PHE A 40 -10.59 -31.57 5.02
N PRO A 41 -10.76 -32.61 4.18
CA PRO A 41 -9.66 -33.25 3.51
C PRO A 41 -9.07 -32.32 2.42
N MET A 42 -7.75 -32.36 2.23
CA MET A 42 -7.07 -31.54 1.21
C MET A 42 -6.22 -32.41 0.30
N ALA A 43 -6.31 -32.16 -1.00
CA ALA A 43 -5.56 -32.88 -2.01
C ALA A 43 -4.34 -32.09 -2.50
N LEU A 44 -3.23 -32.82 -2.72
CA LEU A 44 -2.11 -32.38 -3.54
C LEU A 44 -1.97 -33.26 -4.77
N TYR A 45 -1.28 -32.79 -5.79
CA TYR A 45 -1.04 -33.54 -7.01
C TYR A 45 0.44 -33.64 -7.34
N VAL A 46 0.85 -34.83 -7.79
CA VAL A 46 2.22 -35.13 -8.21
C VAL A 46 2.23 -35.57 -9.67
N GLY A 47 2.98 -34.85 -10.50
CA GLY A 47 3.23 -35.18 -11.91
C GLY A 47 4.64 -35.73 -12.11
N GLY A 48 4.79 -36.60 -13.11
CA GLY A 48 6.08 -37.21 -13.44
C GLY A 48 5.92 -38.47 -14.30
N PRO A 49 7.01 -39.18 -14.60
CA PRO A 49 6.95 -40.43 -15.33
C PRO A 49 6.06 -41.46 -14.61
N SER A 50 5.22 -42.20 -15.35
CA SER A 50 4.23 -43.13 -14.76
C SER A 50 4.85 -44.16 -13.80
N ARG A 51 6.07 -44.65 -14.08
CA ARG A 51 6.83 -45.56 -13.20
C ARG A 51 7.20 -44.91 -11.86
N ALA A 52 7.63 -43.64 -11.88
CA ALA A 52 7.99 -42.92 -10.65
C ALA A 52 6.75 -42.64 -9.81
N LEU A 53 5.64 -42.26 -10.45
CA LEU A 53 4.37 -42.07 -9.76
C LEU A 53 3.85 -43.39 -9.15
N ALA A 54 4.06 -44.54 -9.81
CA ALA A 54 3.61 -45.83 -9.30
C ALA A 54 4.41 -46.27 -8.07
N ALA A 55 5.73 -46.03 -8.10
CA ALA A 55 6.58 -46.25 -6.94
C ALA A 55 6.17 -45.35 -5.76
N LEU A 56 5.91 -44.07 -6.01
CA LEU A 56 5.47 -43.13 -4.99
C LEU A 56 4.12 -43.54 -4.37
N GLU A 57 3.16 -43.91 -5.21
CA GLU A 57 1.84 -44.38 -4.79
C GLU A 57 1.94 -45.59 -3.84
N HIS A 58 2.80 -46.57 -4.17
CA HIS A 58 3.04 -47.72 -3.31
C HIS A 58 3.66 -47.33 -1.96
N THR A 59 4.67 -46.46 -1.97
CA THR A 59 5.32 -45.95 -0.75
C THR A 59 4.33 -45.21 0.15
N LEU A 60 3.53 -44.32 -0.43
CA LEU A 60 2.55 -43.52 0.31
C LEU A 60 1.42 -44.38 0.88
N ALA A 61 0.94 -45.38 0.13
CA ALA A 61 -0.08 -46.31 0.61
C ALA A 61 0.41 -47.11 1.83
N ALA A 62 1.67 -47.54 1.82
CA ALA A 62 2.27 -48.29 2.94
C ALA A 62 2.51 -47.41 4.17
N ARG A 63 3.00 -46.17 3.99
CA ARG A 63 3.37 -45.26 5.09
C ARG A 63 2.16 -44.54 5.70
N TYR A 64 1.14 -44.25 4.90
CA TYR A 64 -0.01 -43.42 5.29
C TYR A 64 -1.36 -44.09 4.98
N PRO A 65 -1.84 -45.01 5.83
CA PRO A 65 -3.09 -45.75 5.59
C PRO A 65 -4.35 -44.87 5.51
N ARG A 66 -4.31 -43.64 6.04
CA ARG A 66 -5.42 -42.67 6.01
C ARG A 66 -5.38 -41.74 4.79
N LEU A 67 -4.36 -41.83 3.95
CA LEU A 67 -4.24 -41.06 2.73
C LEU A 67 -5.11 -41.70 1.64
N ARG A 68 -5.92 -40.91 0.94
CA ARG A 68 -6.60 -41.40 -0.27
C ARG A 68 -5.71 -41.11 -1.47
N LEU A 69 -5.41 -42.15 -2.24
CA LEU A 69 -4.56 -42.06 -3.42
C LEU A 69 -5.39 -42.41 -4.66
N SER A 70 -5.22 -41.65 -5.73
CA SER A 70 -5.80 -42.01 -7.03
C SER A 70 -5.00 -41.43 -8.20
N ARG A 71 -5.08 -42.08 -9.36
CA ARG A 71 -4.60 -41.52 -10.62
C ARG A 71 -5.72 -40.73 -11.28
N THR A 72 -5.41 -39.51 -11.70
CA THR A 72 -6.39 -38.65 -12.35
C THR A 72 -5.74 -37.78 -13.43
N LYS A 73 -6.57 -37.19 -14.28
CA LYS A 73 -6.14 -36.21 -15.28
C LYS A 73 -6.53 -34.81 -14.81
N ARG A 74 -5.60 -33.87 -14.96
CA ARG A 74 -5.83 -32.44 -14.65
C ARG A 74 -5.17 -31.58 -15.71
N PHE A 75 -5.76 -30.41 -15.97
CA PHE A 75 -5.26 -29.47 -16.96
C PHE A 75 -4.05 -28.70 -16.42
N ASP A 76 -2.94 -28.73 -17.16
CA ASP A 76 -1.78 -27.88 -16.92
C ASP A 76 -1.84 -26.67 -17.88
N ILE A 77 -1.91 -25.47 -17.31
CA ILE A 77 -2.11 -24.23 -18.07
C ILE A 77 -0.93 -23.91 -19.01
N PHE A 78 0.28 -24.31 -18.66
CA PHE A 78 1.47 -23.99 -19.45
C PHE A 78 1.71 -25.02 -20.54
N LEU A 79 1.36 -26.28 -20.29
CA LEU A 79 1.36 -27.34 -21.32
C LEU A 79 0.14 -27.29 -22.24
N ASP A 80 -0.89 -26.50 -21.87
CA ASP A 80 -2.17 -26.37 -22.59
C ASP A 80 -2.86 -27.72 -22.87
N ARG A 81 -2.75 -28.67 -21.93
CA ARG A 81 -3.32 -30.01 -22.05
C ARG A 81 -3.57 -30.64 -20.69
N GLU A 82 -4.37 -31.70 -20.69
CA GLU A 82 -4.45 -32.58 -19.53
C GLU A 82 -3.21 -33.47 -19.41
N ILE A 83 -2.74 -33.61 -18.17
CA ILE A 83 -1.67 -34.54 -17.81
C ILE A 83 -2.15 -35.50 -16.74
N GLU A 84 -1.61 -36.72 -16.75
CA GLU A 84 -1.80 -37.69 -15.68
C GLU A 84 -1.01 -37.27 -14.44
N VAL A 85 -1.68 -37.30 -13.29
CA VAL A 85 -1.10 -36.98 -11.97
C VAL A 85 -1.54 -38.01 -10.93
N LEU A 86 -0.71 -38.20 -9.91
CA LEU A 86 -1.09 -38.87 -8.66
C LEU A 86 -1.73 -37.83 -7.75
N GLU A 87 -3.01 -38.01 -7.43
CA GLU A 87 -3.72 -37.24 -6.41
C GLU A 87 -3.54 -37.92 -5.05
N ALA A 88 -3.07 -37.15 -4.07
CA ALA A 88 -2.93 -37.58 -2.69
C ALA A 88 -3.77 -36.69 -1.77
N THR A 89 -4.87 -37.22 -1.25
CA THR A 89 -5.78 -36.52 -0.35
C THR A 89 -5.47 -36.84 1.11
N ALA A 90 -4.95 -35.84 1.82
CA ALA A 90 -4.73 -35.90 3.25
C ALA A 90 -6.05 -35.69 4.02
N PRO A 91 -6.20 -36.31 5.22
CA PRO A 91 -7.46 -36.30 5.96
C PRO A 91 -7.83 -34.94 6.55
N ASN A 92 -6.85 -34.06 6.79
CA ASN A 92 -7.07 -32.69 7.26
C ASN A 92 -5.92 -31.77 6.80
N PRO A 93 -6.05 -30.43 6.93
CA PRO A 93 -5.04 -29.50 6.43
C PRO A 93 -3.69 -29.55 7.17
N LEU A 94 -3.67 -30.01 8.43
CA LEU A 94 -2.43 -30.16 9.19
C LEU A 94 -1.61 -31.35 8.67
N ALA A 95 -2.26 -32.47 8.40
CA ALA A 95 -1.67 -33.65 7.78
C ALA A 95 -1.20 -33.35 6.35
N TYR A 96 -1.98 -32.58 5.59
CA TYR A 96 -1.58 -32.09 4.26
C TYR A 96 -0.26 -31.31 4.32
N ARG A 97 -0.10 -30.36 5.26
CA ARG A 97 1.14 -29.58 5.40
C ARG A 97 2.34 -30.44 5.80
N ALA A 98 2.13 -31.48 6.61
CA ALA A 98 3.17 -32.41 6.97
C ALA A 98 3.63 -33.23 5.75
N LEU A 99 2.67 -33.81 5.01
CA LEU A 99 2.92 -34.59 3.80
C LEU A 99 3.68 -33.80 2.73
N VAL A 100 3.30 -32.54 2.48
CA VAL A 100 3.97 -31.67 1.50
C VAL A 100 5.45 -31.49 1.81
N ARG A 101 5.80 -31.23 3.08
CA ARG A 101 7.20 -31.01 3.48
C ARG A 101 8.04 -32.24 3.23
N GLU A 102 7.53 -33.40 3.61
CA GLU A 102 8.21 -34.68 3.40
C GLU A 102 8.41 -34.98 1.90
N LEU A 103 7.37 -34.79 1.09
CA LEU A 103 7.45 -35.04 -0.34
C LEU A 103 8.43 -34.12 -1.08
N ASP A 104 8.50 -32.83 -0.72
CA ASP A 104 9.45 -31.88 -1.32
C ASP A 104 10.91 -32.24 -0.98
N GLU A 105 11.15 -32.80 0.21
CA GLU A 105 12.47 -33.24 0.66
C GLU A 105 12.90 -34.58 0.03
N GLU A 106 12.01 -35.57 -0.01
CA GLU A 106 12.33 -36.94 -0.49
C GLU A 106 12.29 -37.06 -2.03
N HIS A 107 11.46 -36.27 -2.72
CA HIS A 107 11.23 -36.39 -4.17
C HIS A 107 11.38 -35.06 -4.95
N PRO A 108 12.51 -34.35 -4.84
CA PRO A 108 12.68 -33.01 -5.43
C PRO A 108 12.63 -32.98 -6.98
N HIS A 109 12.75 -34.14 -7.63
CA HIS A 109 12.73 -34.29 -9.09
C HIS A 109 11.31 -34.38 -9.69
N LEU A 110 10.27 -34.57 -8.86
CA LEU A 110 8.89 -34.66 -9.33
C LEU A 110 8.21 -33.30 -9.50
N ALA A 111 7.10 -33.29 -10.23
CA ALA A 111 6.25 -32.12 -10.37
C ALA A 111 5.22 -32.05 -9.26
N PHE A 112 5.25 -30.98 -8.46
CA PHE A 112 4.29 -30.76 -7.39
C PHE A 112 3.32 -29.64 -7.73
N TYR A 113 2.05 -29.91 -7.51
CA TYR A 113 0.95 -28.99 -7.72
C TYR A 113 0.01 -28.99 -6.52
N ASN A 114 -0.60 -27.84 -6.25
CA ASN A 114 -1.52 -27.62 -5.15
C ASN A 114 -0.91 -28.08 -3.80
N VAL A 115 0.35 -27.72 -3.53
CA VAL A 115 1.08 -28.14 -2.31
C VAL A 115 1.25 -27.02 -1.27
N ASP A 116 1.15 -25.76 -1.66
CA ASP A 116 1.33 -24.60 -0.77
C ASP A 116 0.10 -23.68 -0.76
N LEU A 117 -1.08 -24.26 -0.97
CA LEU A 117 -2.35 -23.55 -0.90
C LEU A 117 -2.68 -23.16 0.55
N ASN A 118 -3.28 -21.99 0.73
CA ASN A 118 -3.78 -21.55 2.03
C ASN A 118 -5.08 -22.32 2.36
N PRO A 119 -5.14 -23.13 3.44
CA PRO A 119 -6.34 -23.89 3.78
C PRO A 119 -7.61 -23.05 3.92
N ALA A 120 -7.50 -21.85 4.50
CA ALA A 120 -8.64 -20.95 4.65
C ALA A 120 -9.20 -20.47 3.30
N LEU A 121 -8.30 -20.20 2.34
CA LEU A 121 -8.70 -19.83 0.97
C LEU A 121 -9.39 -21.00 0.27
N VAL A 122 -8.78 -22.20 0.31
CA VAL A 122 -9.34 -23.39 -0.35
C VAL A 122 -10.69 -23.77 0.25
N TYR A 123 -10.81 -23.75 1.58
CA TYR A 123 -12.07 -23.96 2.29
C TYR A 123 -13.14 -22.95 1.85
N GLY A 124 -12.76 -21.67 1.77
CA GLY A 124 -13.63 -20.61 1.26
C GLY A 124 -14.14 -20.89 -0.15
N LEU A 125 -13.25 -21.31 -1.06
CA LEU A 125 -13.60 -21.64 -2.44
C LEU A 125 -14.56 -22.84 -2.54
N GLU A 126 -14.31 -23.92 -1.78
CA GLU A 126 -15.16 -25.11 -1.81
C GLU A 126 -16.53 -24.92 -1.16
N ARG A 127 -16.63 -24.03 -0.18
CA ARG A 127 -17.89 -23.73 0.52
C ARG A 127 -18.61 -22.50 -0.03
N GLY A 128 -18.03 -21.81 -1.01
CA GLY A 128 -18.58 -20.56 -1.56
C GLY A 128 -18.61 -19.41 -0.55
N ILE A 129 -17.72 -19.42 0.45
CA ILE A 129 -17.62 -18.39 1.49
C ILE A 129 -16.31 -17.60 1.35
N PHE A 130 -16.24 -16.46 2.04
CA PHE A 130 -15.08 -15.59 2.05
C PHE A 130 -15.01 -14.85 3.41
N PRO A 131 -13.85 -14.24 3.76
CA PRO A 131 -13.73 -13.49 5.00
C PRO A 131 -14.78 -12.39 5.11
N LEU A 132 -15.44 -12.28 6.26
CA LEU A 132 -16.53 -11.32 6.52
C LEU A 132 -17.76 -11.52 5.63
N ALA A 133 -17.95 -12.68 5.01
CA ALA A 133 -19.19 -13.03 4.34
C ALA A 133 -20.32 -13.19 5.36
N TYR A 134 -21.49 -12.62 5.08
CA TYR A 134 -22.71 -12.93 5.83
C TYR A 134 -23.26 -14.29 5.38
N CYS A 135 -23.56 -15.17 6.32
CA CYS A 135 -23.86 -16.57 6.08
C CYS A 135 -24.98 -17.08 6.99
N ALA A 136 -25.78 -17.99 6.46
CA ALA A 136 -26.63 -18.87 7.24
C ALA A 136 -25.90 -20.19 7.51
N ALA A 137 -25.76 -20.57 8.77
CA ALA A 137 -25.08 -21.76 9.23
C ALA A 137 -26.03 -22.64 10.06
N GLN A 138 -25.94 -23.95 9.87
CA GLN A 138 -26.55 -24.93 10.76
C GLN A 138 -25.46 -25.73 11.44
N ALA A 139 -25.50 -25.82 12.75
CA ALA A 139 -24.55 -26.57 13.54
C ALA A 139 -25.26 -27.50 14.53
N GLU A 140 -24.63 -28.63 14.80
CA GLU A 140 -25.08 -29.60 15.80
C GLU A 140 -23.88 -29.91 16.71
N GLN A 141 -24.00 -29.58 17.99
CA GLN A 141 -22.93 -29.78 18.99
C GLN A 141 -21.57 -29.20 18.54
N GLY A 142 -21.57 -28.02 17.90
CA GLY A 142 -20.36 -27.34 17.40
C GLY A 142 -19.78 -27.91 16.10
N ARG A 143 -20.43 -28.91 15.49
CA ARG A 143 -20.06 -29.42 14.16
C ARG A 143 -20.93 -28.78 13.09
N LEU A 144 -20.29 -28.25 12.06
CA LEU A 144 -20.99 -27.62 10.95
C LEU A 144 -21.72 -28.68 10.12
N ARG A 145 -23.00 -28.44 9.82
CA ARG A 145 -23.84 -29.30 8.97
C ARG A 145 -24.13 -28.67 7.61
N SER A 146 -24.44 -27.38 7.60
CA SER A 146 -24.61 -26.60 6.37
C SER A 146 -24.09 -25.19 6.57
N LEU A 147 -23.58 -24.59 5.50
CA LEU A 147 -23.15 -23.21 5.47
C LEU A 147 -23.42 -22.64 4.08
N VAL A 148 -24.13 -21.52 4.03
CA VAL A 148 -24.47 -20.84 2.79
C VAL A 148 -24.15 -19.36 2.96
N ALA A 149 -23.31 -18.82 2.07
CA ALA A 149 -23.13 -17.38 1.98
C ALA A 149 -24.38 -16.74 1.38
N GLU A 150 -24.91 -15.73 2.05
CA GLU A 150 -26.04 -14.90 1.59
C GLU A 150 -25.55 -13.55 1.05
N ASP A 151 -24.24 -13.45 0.80
CA ASP A 151 -23.52 -12.27 0.37
C ASP A 151 -22.50 -12.67 -0.71
N SER A 152 -22.06 -11.70 -1.50
CA SER A 152 -21.08 -11.87 -2.57
C SER A 152 -19.85 -11.00 -2.33
N PRO A 153 -18.63 -11.50 -2.62
CA PRO A 153 -17.45 -10.66 -2.54
C PRO A 153 -17.50 -9.49 -3.55
N TRP A 154 -18.37 -9.59 -4.56
CA TRP A 154 -18.53 -8.61 -5.63
C TRP A 154 -19.70 -7.63 -5.42
N SER A 155 -20.47 -7.75 -4.32
CA SER A 155 -21.53 -6.79 -3.95
C SER A 155 -20.95 -5.40 -3.71
N LEU A 156 -21.46 -4.35 -4.37
CA LEU A 156 -20.94 -2.98 -4.22
C LEU A 156 -21.10 -2.45 -2.79
N ASP A 157 -22.25 -2.73 -2.19
CA ASP A 157 -22.54 -2.53 -0.78
C ASP A 157 -22.64 -3.86 -0.05
N TYR A 158 -22.22 -3.85 1.21
CA TYR A 158 -22.33 -4.98 2.14
C TYR A 158 -22.24 -4.46 3.58
N SER A 159 -22.91 -5.16 4.49
CA SER A 159 -22.82 -4.93 5.94
C SER A 159 -21.60 -5.64 6.52
N LEU A 160 -21.06 -5.07 7.59
CA LEU A 160 -19.97 -5.66 8.37
C LEU A 160 -20.54 -6.20 9.69
N PRO A 161 -19.89 -7.21 10.30
CA PRO A 161 -20.26 -7.65 11.63
C PRO A 161 -20.14 -6.50 12.65
N PRO A 162 -20.90 -6.51 13.75
CA PRO A 162 -20.80 -5.56 14.85
C PRO A 162 -19.51 -5.80 15.66
N LEU A 163 -18.36 -5.54 15.04
CA LEU A 163 -17.03 -5.85 15.56
C LEU A 163 -16.69 -5.00 16.79
N ARG A 164 -16.37 -5.68 17.89
CA ARG A 164 -15.87 -5.07 19.11
C ARG A 164 -14.35 -4.95 19.02
N MET A 165 -13.83 -3.76 19.31
CA MET A 165 -12.40 -3.47 19.16
C MET A 165 -11.76 -3.09 20.50
N LEU A 166 -10.55 -3.58 20.74
CA LEU A 166 -9.67 -3.13 21.81
C LEU A 166 -8.38 -2.59 21.18
N THR A 167 -7.98 -1.38 21.57
CA THR A 167 -6.77 -0.73 21.05
C THR A 167 -5.64 -0.79 22.07
N LEU A 168 -4.43 -1.17 21.64
CA LEU A 168 -3.21 -1.09 22.46
C LEU A 168 -2.15 -0.24 21.76
N ARG A 169 -1.64 0.80 22.43
CA ARG A 169 -0.56 1.64 21.88
C ARG A 169 0.32 2.20 22.98
N LEU A 170 1.49 2.74 22.62
CA LEU A 170 2.33 3.50 23.54
C LEU A 170 1.95 4.99 23.49
N GLY A 171 1.82 5.61 24.65
CA GLY A 171 1.56 7.06 24.77
C GLY A 171 2.85 7.87 24.59
N GLY A 172 2.77 8.98 23.86
CA GLY A 172 3.80 10.02 23.82
C GLY A 172 4.69 10.11 22.57
N ASP A 173 4.56 9.20 21.60
CA ASP A 173 4.98 9.32 20.18
C ASP A 173 4.98 7.92 19.53
N LEU A 174 4.80 7.85 18.20
CA LEU A 174 4.83 6.61 17.40
C LEU A 174 6.24 6.02 17.18
N ARG A 175 7.23 6.39 18.01
CA ARG A 175 8.62 5.95 17.88
C ARG A 175 8.76 4.45 18.11
N ASP A 176 9.76 3.83 17.48
CA ASP A 176 10.01 2.40 17.62
C ASP A 176 10.46 2.08 19.06
N PRO A 177 9.65 1.34 19.84
CA PRO A 177 10.03 0.97 21.20
C PRO A 177 11.24 0.02 21.25
N GLY A 178 11.56 -0.65 20.14
CA GLY A 178 12.76 -1.47 19.99
C GLY A 178 14.06 -0.70 20.14
N HIS A 179 14.06 0.63 19.94
CA HIS A 179 15.23 1.48 20.08
C HIS A 179 15.39 2.10 21.48
N GLY A 180 14.59 1.66 22.47
CA GLY A 180 14.73 2.06 23.87
C GLY A 180 13.67 3.06 24.37
N TYR A 181 12.74 3.50 23.52
CA TYR A 181 11.60 4.31 23.95
C TYR A 181 10.58 3.48 24.75
N ARG A 182 10.15 3.99 25.91
CA ARG A 182 9.18 3.32 26.79
C ARG A 182 8.10 4.29 27.26
N GLY A 183 7.12 4.55 26.38
CA GLY A 183 5.89 5.25 26.74
C GLY A 183 4.97 4.40 27.64
N LEU A 184 3.96 5.04 28.24
CA LEU A 184 2.89 4.32 28.97
C LEU A 184 2.11 3.43 28.00
N LEU A 185 1.71 2.24 28.42
CA LEU A 185 0.77 1.42 27.65
C LEU A 185 -0.62 2.02 27.78
N GLU A 186 -1.19 2.47 26.67
CA GLU A 186 -2.57 2.90 26.57
C GLU A 186 -3.45 1.76 26.08
N ILE A 187 -4.46 1.42 26.88
CA ILE A 187 -5.48 0.42 26.61
C ILE A 187 -6.78 1.16 26.31
N GLY A 188 -7.08 1.32 25.03
CA GLY A 188 -8.25 2.05 24.54
C GLY A 188 -9.45 1.13 24.30
N THR A 189 -10.59 1.50 24.86
CA THR A 189 -11.91 0.95 24.57
C THR A 189 -12.74 1.99 23.82
N SER A 190 -13.97 1.65 23.42
CA SER A 190 -14.89 2.61 22.77
C SER A 190 -15.20 3.85 23.63
N HIS A 191 -15.07 3.75 24.96
CA HIS A 191 -15.49 4.81 25.90
C HIS A 191 -14.36 5.32 26.81
N THR A 192 -13.28 4.56 26.98
CA THR A 192 -12.26 4.87 28.00
C THR A 192 -10.87 4.43 27.55
N THR A 193 -9.86 5.23 27.87
CA THR A 193 -8.45 4.86 27.67
C THR A 193 -7.76 4.74 29.03
N TYR A 194 -7.33 3.53 29.38
CA TYR A 194 -6.52 3.29 30.58
C TYR A 194 -5.04 3.49 30.26
N ARG A 195 -4.29 4.13 31.15
CA ARG A 195 -2.84 4.32 31.01
C ARG A 195 -2.09 3.53 32.07
N CYS A 196 -1.26 2.58 31.64
CA CYS A 196 -0.56 1.65 32.50
C CYS A 196 0.97 1.84 32.39
N ARG A 197 1.64 1.74 33.54
CA ARG A 197 3.11 1.76 33.64
C ARG A 197 3.66 0.33 33.53
N TRP A 198 4.72 0.14 32.74
CA TRP A 198 5.38 -1.15 32.56
C TRP A 198 6.03 -1.65 33.87
N GLU A 199 6.42 -0.74 34.76
CA GLU A 199 6.99 -1.03 36.09
C GLU A 199 5.97 -1.58 37.08
N LYS A 200 4.67 -1.47 36.77
CA LYS A 200 3.56 -2.01 37.58
C LYS A 200 2.86 -3.16 36.82
N PRO A 201 3.55 -4.28 36.58
CA PRO A 201 3.11 -5.34 35.67
C PRO A 201 1.80 -5.99 36.10
N ARG A 202 1.61 -6.25 37.40
CA ARG A 202 0.36 -6.87 37.91
C ARG A 202 -0.86 -6.00 37.66
N VAL A 203 -0.75 -4.68 37.85
CA VAL A 203 -1.84 -3.73 37.58
C VAL A 203 -2.14 -3.70 36.10
N LEU A 204 -1.11 -3.52 35.26
CA LEU A 204 -1.24 -3.54 33.80
C LEU A 204 -1.95 -4.80 33.29
N LEU A 205 -1.49 -5.98 33.71
CA LEU A 205 -2.04 -7.26 33.29
C LEU A 205 -3.48 -7.44 33.78
N THR A 206 -3.79 -7.04 35.01
CA THR A 206 -5.15 -7.17 35.56
C THR A 206 -6.12 -6.21 34.87
N THR A 207 -5.72 -4.97 34.60
CA THR A 207 -6.51 -4.00 33.84
C THR A 207 -6.76 -4.49 32.42
N LEU A 208 -5.72 -4.98 31.72
CA LEU A 208 -5.88 -5.54 30.38
C LEU A 208 -6.81 -6.75 30.38
N ARG A 209 -6.64 -7.66 31.33
CA ARG A 209 -7.50 -8.85 31.48
C ARG A 209 -8.97 -8.47 31.70
N ALA A 210 -9.22 -7.52 32.59
CA ALA A 210 -10.56 -7.02 32.87
C ALA A 210 -11.19 -6.40 31.62
N ALA A 211 -10.44 -5.56 30.89
CA ALA A 211 -10.90 -4.98 29.63
C ALA A 211 -11.20 -6.05 28.56
N MET A 212 -10.35 -7.07 28.42
CA MET A 212 -10.58 -8.18 27.49
C MET A 212 -11.82 -9.00 27.83
N TYR A 213 -12.10 -9.25 29.11
CA TYR A 213 -13.33 -9.95 29.51
C TYR A 213 -14.59 -9.10 29.37
N ALA A 214 -14.51 -7.82 29.72
CA ALA A 214 -15.65 -6.91 29.65
C ALA A 214 -16.08 -6.64 28.21
N ILE A 215 -15.11 -6.47 27.29
CA ILE A 215 -15.38 -6.16 25.88
C ILE A 215 -15.54 -7.43 25.06
N ASP A 216 -14.77 -8.48 25.37
CA ASP A 216 -14.57 -9.66 24.53
C ASP A 216 -14.29 -9.26 23.05
N PRO A 217 -13.16 -8.58 22.78
CA PRO A 217 -12.92 -7.92 21.50
C PRO A 217 -12.74 -8.90 20.33
N ASP A 218 -13.39 -8.63 19.21
CA ASP A 218 -13.19 -9.34 17.95
C ASP A 218 -11.87 -8.96 17.28
N ILE A 219 -11.49 -7.68 17.38
CA ILE A 219 -10.24 -7.15 16.86
C ILE A 219 -9.40 -6.54 17.98
N LEU A 220 -8.16 -7.01 18.10
CA LEU A 220 -7.10 -6.34 18.83
C LEU A 220 -6.31 -5.47 17.85
N LEU A 221 -6.53 -4.17 17.90
CA LEU A 221 -5.83 -3.19 17.08
C LEU A 221 -4.63 -2.65 17.86
N THR A 222 -3.43 -2.81 17.33
CA THR A 222 -2.22 -2.44 18.05
C THR A 222 -1.36 -1.46 17.27
N ALA A 223 -0.48 -0.78 17.99
CA ALA A 223 0.63 -0.04 17.41
C ALA A 223 1.94 -0.57 17.98
N TRP A 224 2.76 -1.24 17.16
CA TRP A 224 3.93 -2.04 17.61
C TRP A 224 3.53 -3.30 18.37
N GLY A 225 2.37 -3.87 18.05
CA GLY A 225 1.87 -5.09 18.67
C GLY A 225 2.71 -6.32 18.39
N ASP A 226 3.09 -6.52 17.14
CA ASP A 226 3.82 -7.70 16.70
C ASP A 226 5.27 -7.70 17.18
N SER A 227 5.93 -6.54 17.18
CA SER A 227 7.35 -6.41 17.49
C SER A 227 7.65 -6.18 18.97
N PHE A 228 6.73 -5.55 19.73
CA PHE A 228 7.02 -5.11 21.10
C PHE A 228 5.89 -5.40 22.09
N ILE A 229 4.70 -4.82 21.91
CA ILE A 229 3.66 -4.80 22.96
C ILE A 229 3.23 -6.23 23.34
N LEU A 230 2.85 -7.08 22.39
CA LEU A 230 2.39 -8.43 22.72
C LEU A 230 3.55 -9.32 23.24
N PRO A 231 4.74 -9.35 22.60
CA PRO A 231 5.89 -10.08 23.15
C PRO A 231 6.19 -9.72 24.61
N GLU A 232 6.19 -8.43 24.94
CA GLU A 232 6.48 -7.95 26.29
C GLU A 232 5.36 -8.32 27.27
N ILE A 233 4.09 -8.17 26.88
CA ILE A 233 2.96 -8.59 27.72
C ILE A 233 2.98 -10.11 27.93
N PHE A 234 3.31 -10.92 26.93
CA PHE A 234 3.46 -12.37 27.11
C PHE A 234 4.53 -12.69 28.15
N ARG A 235 5.71 -12.04 28.05
CA ARG A 235 6.80 -12.20 29.02
C ARG A 235 6.39 -11.80 30.44
N LEU A 236 5.69 -10.68 30.58
CA LEU A 236 5.17 -10.22 31.87
C LEU A 236 4.09 -11.15 32.42
N SER A 237 3.17 -11.63 31.57
CA SER A 237 2.11 -12.56 31.92
C SER A 237 2.66 -13.88 32.46
N GLU A 238 3.68 -14.44 31.79
CA GLU A 238 4.40 -15.64 32.23
C GLU A 238 5.12 -15.39 33.56
N ARG A 239 5.83 -14.26 33.71
CA ARG A 239 6.58 -13.93 34.94
C ARG A 239 5.67 -13.72 36.16
N GLU A 240 4.55 -13.02 35.99
CA GLU A 240 3.64 -12.69 37.09
C GLU A 240 2.61 -13.80 37.37
N GLY A 241 2.52 -14.81 36.52
CA GLY A 241 1.52 -15.88 36.60
C GLY A 241 0.08 -15.39 36.36
N ILE A 242 -0.12 -14.35 35.55
CA ILE A 242 -1.44 -13.76 35.26
C ILE A 242 -1.77 -14.02 33.79
N PRO A 243 -2.49 -15.10 33.45
CA PRO A 243 -2.83 -15.42 32.06
C PRO A 243 -3.89 -14.46 31.51
N LEU A 244 -3.83 -14.24 30.19
CA LEU A 244 -4.74 -13.37 29.45
C LEU A 244 -5.52 -14.17 28.38
N PRO A 245 -6.81 -13.84 28.13
CA PRO A 245 -7.67 -14.58 27.21
C PRO A 245 -7.44 -14.18 25.74
N TRP A 246 -6.22 -14.42 25.24
CA TRP A 246 -5.79 -14.00 23.89
C TRP A 246 -6.59 -14.63 22.75
N ASN A 247 -6.90 -15.92 22.86
CA ASN A 247 -7.70 -16.63 21.87
C ASN A 247 -9.06 -16.94 22.48
N ARG A 248 -10.10 -16.96 21.63
CA ARG A 248 -11.39 -17.55 22.02
C ARG A 248 -11.35 -19.07 21.96
N ASP A 249 -10.45 -19.64 21.14
CA ASP A 249 -10.14 -21.06 21.16
C ASP A 249 -9.02 -21.34 22.17
N PRO A 250 -9.32 -21.91 23.35
CA PRO A 250 -8.33 -22.12 24.39
C PRO A 250 -7.36 -23.26 24.08
N ALA A 251 -7.66 -24.11 23.09
CA ALA A 251 -6.84 -25.27 22.74
C ALA A 251 -5.60 -24.89 21.93
N ILE A 252 -5.54 -23.66 21.40
CA ILE A 252 -4.47 -23.21 20.51
C ILE A 252 -3.83 -21.95 21.10
N PRO A 253 -2.50 -21.89 21.28
CA PRO A 253 -1.81 -20.68 21.71
C PRO A 253 -1.67 -19.68 20.56
N PRO A 254 -1.44 -18.37 20.84
CA PRO A 254 -1.14 -17.39 19.81
C PRO A 254 0.01 -17.84 18.88
N ALA A 255 -0.20 -17.77 17.58
CA ALA A 255 0.80 -18.19 16.60
C ALA A 255 1.84 -17.09 16.38
N ARG A 256 3.13 -17.40 16.59
CA ARG A 256 4.24 -16.47 16.39
C ARG A 256 5.06 -16.83 15.16
N LYS A 257 5.32 -15.86 14.28
CA LYS A 257 6.31 -15.98 13.19
C LYS A 257 7.47 -15.05 13.46
N ARG A 258 8.69 -15.56 13.29
CA ARG A 258 9.92 -14.78 13.46
C ARG A 258 10.08 -13.76 12.33
N GLY A 259 10.63 -12.60 12.66
CA GLY A 259 11.06 -11.62 11.68
C GLY A 259 12.18 -12.18 10.81
N ARG A 260 12.29 -11.69 9.57
CA ARG A 260 13.34 -12.10 8.64
C ARG A 260 13.68 -11.02 7.63
N SER A 261 14.95 -10.96 7.26
CA SER A 261 15.44 -10.12 6.17
C SER A 261 15.53 -10.94 4.88
N TYR A 262 15.18 -10.35 3.75
CA TYR A 262 15.30 -10.99 2.43
C TYR A 262 15.66 -9.96 1.36
N PHE A 263 16.35 -10.38 0.31
CA PHE A 263 16.71 -9.51 -0.80
C PHE A 263 15.57 -9.43 -1.82
N SER A 264 15.19 -8.21 -2.22
CA SER A 264 14.14 -7.94 -3.19
C SER A 264 14.45 -6.65 -3.96
N TYR A 265 14.40 -6.70 -5.29
CA TYR A 265 14.62 -5.54 -6.18
C TYR A 265 15.85 -4.69 -5.83
N GLY A 266 17.01 -5.32 -5.60
CA GLY A 266 18.26 -4.59 -5.31
C GLY A 266 18.40 -4.12 -3.86
N GLN A 267 17.41 -4.39 -3.00
CA GLN A 267 17.40 -3.93 -1.61
C GLN A 267 17.18 -5.08 -0.63
N ILE A 268 17.69 -4.93 0.59
CA ILE A 268 17.33 -5.83 1.69
C ILE A 268 16.05 -5.31 2.34
N VAL A 269 15.04 -6.18 2.40
CA VAL A 269 13.76 -5.92 3.04
C VAL A 269 13.67 -6.69 4.34
N TYR A 270 13.39 -6.00 5.45
CA TYR A 270 13.05 -6.63 6.71
C TYR A 270 11.53 -6.81 6.82
N ARG A 271 11.11 -8.02 7.17
CA ARG A 271 9.74 -8.32 7.58
C ARG A 271 9.76 -8.52 9.09
N ALA A 272 9.03 -7.66 9.80
CA ALA A 272 8.85 -7.77 11.24
C ALA A 272 8.27 -9.15 11.63
N PRO A 273 8.50 -9.60 12.89
CA PRO A 273 7.76 -10.74 13.43
C PRO A 273 6.26 -10.49 13.34
N SER A 274 5.46 -11.54 13.49
CA SER A 274 3.99 -11.41 13.50
C SER A 274 3.35 -12.36 14.49
N ILE A 275 2.29 -11.88 15.14
CA ILE A 275 1.49 -12.66 16.09
C ILE A 275 0.06 -12.72 15.56
N SER A 276 -0.47 -13.93 15.43
CA SER A 276 -1.87 -14.18 15.04
C SER A 276 -2.64 -14.81 16.18
N LEU A 277 -3.89 -14.39 16.32
CA LEU A 277 -4.85 -14.90 17.30
C LEU A 277 -5.86 -15.82 16.60
N PHE A 278 -6.58 -16.62 17.39
CA PHE A 278 -7.55 -17.61 16.92
C PHE A 278 -8.92 -17.35 17.56
N GLY A 279 -9.94 -17.16 16.71
CA GLY A 279 -11.27 -16.68 17.12
C GLY A 279 -11.30 -15.20 17.52
N ARG A 280 -10.16 -14.51 17.38
CA ARG A 280 -9.97 -13.05 17.43
C ARG A 280 -8.99 -12.68 16.34
N LEU A 281 -8.99 -11.41 15.93
CA LEU A 281 -8.09 -10.90 14.90
C LEU A 281 -7.10 -9.91 15.52
N HIS A 282 -5.81 -10.11 15.30
CA HIS A 282 -4.79 -9.14 15.66
C HIS A 282 -4.32 -8.37 14.42
N ILE A 283 -4.47 -7.03 14.46
CA ILE A 283 -4.01 -6.12 13.42
C ILE A 283 -3.04 -5.13 14.07
N ASP A 284 -1.78 -5.18 13.67
CA ASP A 284 -0.76 -4.22 14.08
C ASP A 284 -0.60 -3.16 12.99
N ARG A 285 -0.89 -1.90 13.31
CA ARG A 285 -0.86 -0.77 12.36
C ARG A 285 0.52 -0.58 11.72
N GLN A 286 1.59 -0.95 12.42
CA GLN A 286 2.97 -0.74 11.99
C GLN A 286 3.41 -1.78 10.96
N THR A 287 2.82 -2.98 11.04
CA THR A 287 3.03 -4.04 10.05
C THR A 287 1.92 -4.10 9.00
N ALA A 288 0.80 -3.40 9.23
CA ALA A 288 -0.34 -3.29 8.35
C ALA A 288 0.01 -2.50 7.07
N PHE A 289 0.48 -3.22 6.06
CA PHE A 289 0.96 -2.68 4.79
C PHE A 289 -0.13 -1.81 4.13
N LEU A 290 0.20 -0.55 3.81
CA LEU A 290 -0.69 0.45 3.19
C LEU A 290 -1.98 0.77 3.98
N SER A 291 -2.09 0.37 5.24
CA SER A 291 -3.25 0.70 6.09
C SER A 291 -3.46 2.21 6.24
N ASP A 292 -2.39 2.99 6.23
CA ASP A 292 -2.44 4.45 6.27
C ASP A 292 -3.04 5.10 5.01
N GLU A 293 -3.12 4.36 3.91
CA GLU A 293 -3.68 4.82 2.63
C GLU A 293 -5.20 4.58 2.59
N TYR A 294 -5.65 3.36 2.90
CA TYR A 294 -7.05 2.93 2.71
C TYR A 294 -7.80 2.51 3.98
N GLY A 295 -7.18 2.59 5.16
CA GLY A 295 -7.83 2.29 6.44
C GLY A 295 -8.34 0.84 6.58
N LEU A 296 -9.21 0.61 7.56
CA LEU A 296 -9.83 -0.71 7.78
C LEU A 296 -10.83 -1.07 6.68
N ASP A 297 -11.57 -0.10 6.15
CA ASP A 297 -12.53 -0.31 5.06
C ASP A 297 -11.88 -0.95 3.84
N GLY A 298 -10.68 -0.47 3.47
CA GLY A 298 -9.89 -1.05 2.40
C GLY A 298 -9.33 -2.44 2.75
N MET A 299 -8.96 -2.69 4.00
CA MET A 299 -8.52 -4.04 4.42
C MET A 299 -9.65 -5.07 4.34
N TYR A 300 -10.86 -4.72 4.78
CA TYR A 300 -12.03 -5.58 4.68
C TYR A 300 -12.36 -5.91 3.22
N GLU A 301 -12.33 -4.89 2.35
CA GLU A 301 -12.52 -5.03 0.91
C GLU A 301 -11.50 -6.00 0.29
N LEU A 302 -10.21 -5.84 0.62
CA LEU A 302 -9.16 -6.75 0.13
C LEU A 302 -9.33 -8.18 0.66
N ALA A 303 -9.70 -8.37 1.93
CA ALA A 303 -9.94 -9.69 2.50
C ALA A 303 -11.08 -10.42 1.79
N ARG A 304 -12.20 -9.73 1.55
CA ARG A 304 -13.36 -10.26 0.82
C ARG A 304 -13.01 -10.65 -0.62
N ILE A 305 -12.35 -9.76 -1.36
CA ILE A 305 -12.03 -9.97 -2.79
C ILE A 305 -10.94 -11.02 -3.00
N THR A 306 -9.91 -11.04 -2.13
CA THR A 306 -8.80 -12.00 -2.26
C THR A 306 -9.07 -13.35 -1.61
N GLY A 307 -10.12 -13.44 -0.78
CA GLY A 307 -10.42 -14.63 0.03
C GLY A 307 -9.38 -14.91 1.13
N GLN A 308 -8.48 -13.97 1.42
CA GLN A 308 -7.41 -14.13 2.40
C GLN A 308 -7.86 -13.71 3.80
N PRO A 309 -7.50 -14.45 4.87
CA PRO A 309 -7.81 -14.03 6.24
C PRO A 309 -7.34 -12.61 6.54
N LEU A 310 -8.13 -11.83 7.27
CA LEU A 310 -7.87 -10.41 7.50
C LEU A 310 -6.51 -10.15 8.17
N GLN A 311 -6.12 -10.99 9.13
CA GLN A 311 -4.80 -10.92 9.79
C GLN A 311 -3.63 -11.08 8.81
N GLN A 312 -3.84 -11.82 7.72
CA GLN A 312 -2.85 -12.03 6.66
C GLN A 312 -2.84 -10.86 5.67
N VAL A 313 -4.00 -10.34 5.29
CA VAL A 313 -4.11 -9.15 4.42
C VAL A 313 -3.36 -7.98 5.02
N ALA A 314 -3.52 -7.73 6.33
CA ALA A 314 -2.77 -6.68 7.03
C ALA A 314 -1.25 -6.83 6.83
N ARG A 315 -0.70 -8.06 6.88
CA ARG A 315 0.75 -8.29 6.94
C ARG A 315 1.39 -8.65 5.61
N THR A 316 0.68 -8.54 4.50
CA THR A 316 1.17 -8.98 3.19
C THR A 316 1.10 -7.85 2.16
N SER A 317 2.04 -7.88 1.21
CA SER A 317 1.98 -6.98 0.06
C SER A 317 0.77 -7.29 -0.81
N THR A 318 0.23 -6.30 -1.50
CA THR A 318 -0.87 -6.46 -2.46
C THR A 318 -0.59 -7.48 -3.57
N GLY A 319 0.68 -7.71 -3.94
CA GLY A 319 1.06 -8.79 -4.86
C GLY A 319 0.72 -10.20 -4.35
N THR A 320 0.70 -10.43 -3.04
CA THR A 320 0.22 -11.69 -2.43
C THR A 320 -1.27 -11.84 -2.63
N GLY A 321 -2.03 -10.74 -2.55
CA GLY A 321 -3.46 -10.72 -2.86
C GLY A 321 -3.73 -11.14 -4.30
N ILE A 322 -3.04 -10.55 -5.29
CA ILE A 322 -3.16 -10.94 -6.70
C ILE A 322 -2.81 -12.42 -6.90
N SER A 323 -1.72 -12.89 -6.29
CA SER A 323 -1.32 -14.30 -6.35
C SER A 323 -2.42 -15.22 -5.81
N ALA A 324 -3.02 -14.88 -4.67
CA ALA A 324 -4.13 -15.63 -4.08
C ALA A 324 -5.36 -15.65 -5.01
N MET A 325 -5.65 -14.56 -5.70
CA MET A 325 -6.76 -14.50 -6.66
C MET A 325 -6.51 -15.32 -7.93
N GLN A 326 -5.27 -15.35 -8.45
CA GLN A 326 -4.91 -16.23 -9.56
C GLN A 326 -4.98 -17.71 -9.15
N VAL A 327 -4.52 -18.03 -7.94
CA VAL A 327 -4.67 -19.36 -7.34
C VAL A 327 -6.14 -19.75 -7.21
N ALA A 328 -6.98 -18.84 -6.74
CA ALA A 328 -8.43 -19.06 -6.64
C ALA A 328 -9.07 -19.27 -8.01
N THR A 329 -8.67 -18.51 -9.03
CA THR A 329 -9.14 -18.66 -10.40
C THR A 329 -8.75 -20.02 -10.96
N ALA A 330 -7.47 -20.40 -10.88
CA ALA A 330 -7.00 -21.72 -11.31
C ALA A 330 -7.72 -22.86 -10.57
N TYR A 331 -7.98 -22.70 -9.27
CA TYR A 331 -8.71 -23.69 -8.47
C TYR A 331 -10.14 -23.91 -8.98
N ARG A 332 -10.89 -22.81 -9.22
CA ARG A 332 -12.27 -22.87 -9.74
C ARG A 332 -12.34 -23.49 -11.14
N GLU A 333 -11.35 -23.22 -11.98
CA GLU A 333 -11.24 -23.79 -13.32
C GLU A 333 -10.73 -25.25 -13.32
N GLY A 334 -10.39 -25.82 -12.16
CA GLY A 334 -9.86 -27.18 -12.04
C GLY A 334 -8.45 -27.35 -12.60
N TRP A 335 -7.68 -26.27 -12.72
CA TRP A 335 -6.32 -26.28 -13.24
C TRP A 335 -5.30 -26.65 -12.18
N LEU A 336 -4.21 -27.28 -12.60
CA LEU A 336 -3.05 -27.53 -11.74
C LEU A 336 -2.38 -26.22 -11.34
N ILE A 337 -2.15 -26.04 -10.04
CA ILE A 337 -1.51 -24.85 -9.47
C ILE A 337 -0.05 -25.21 -9.16
N PRO A 338 0.93 -24.72 -9.92
CA PRO A 338 2.32 -25.13 -9.75
C PRO A 338 2.89 -24.66 -8.41
N TYR A 339 3.66 -25.51 -7.73
CA TYR A 339 4.34 -25.14 -6.49
C TYR A 339 5.36 -24.00 -6.69
N ARG A 340 6.21 -24.17 -7.70
CA ARG A 340 7.27 -23.23 -8.08
C ARG A 340 7.15 -22.94 -9.56
N LYS A 341 7.49 -21.72 -9.97
CA LYS A 341 7.57 -21.37 -11.39
C LYS A 341 8.68 -22.23 -12.04
N ARG A 342 8.32 -22.95 -13.09
CA ARG A 342 9.23 -23.79 -13.88
C ARG A 342 9.46 -23.28 -15.28
N GLU A 343 8.61 -22.35 -15.71
CA GLU A 343 8.61 -21.80 -17.05
C GLU A 343 9.66 -20.68 -17.17
N PRO A 344 10.80 -20.93 -17.82
CA PRO A 344 11.73 -19.86 -18.11
C PRO A 344 11.14 -18.91 -19.16
N GLU A 345 11.79 -17.77 -19.29
CA GLU A 345 11.63 -16.92 -20.46
C GLU A 345 12.01 -17.69 -21.73
N SER A 346 11.26 -17.45 -22.80
CA SER A 346 11.58 -18.00 -24.12
C SER A 346 12.88 -17.39 -24.64
N PHE A 347 13.67 -18.17 -25.39
CA PHE A 347 14.86 -17.62 -26.05
C PHE A 347 14.53 -16.36 -26.88
N LYS A 348 15.39 -15.36 -26.78
CA LYS A 348 15.35 -14.10 -27.54
C LYS A 348 16.71 -13.84 -28.15
N THR A 349 16.70 -13.42 -29.41
CA THR A 349 17.89 -12.84 -30.05
C THR A 349 18.23 -11.48 -29.42
N ALA A 350 19.46 -11.01 -29.59
CA ALA A 350 19.86 -9.69 -29.09
C ALA A 350 18.97 -8.56 -29.65
N LEU A 351 18.56 -8.65 -30.92
CA LEU A 351 17.67 -7.67 -31.54
C LEU A 351 16.26 -7.71 -30.95
N GLU A 352 15.71 -8.89 -30.68
CA GLU A 352 14.42 -9.03 -30.00
C GLU A 352 14.47 -8.44 -28.60
N LEU A 353 15.53 -8.72 -27.85
CA LEU A 353 15.71 -8.17 -26.50
C LEU A 353 15.72 -6.64 -26.51
N VAL A 354 16.45 -6.00 -27.42
CA VAL A 354 16.47 -4.53 -27.55
C VAL A 354 15.10 -3.95 -27.90
N ARG A 355 14.28 -4.69 -28.65
CA ARG A 355 12.92 -4.27 -29.02
C ARG A 355 11.91 -4.49 -27.90
N SER A 356 11.99 -5.62 -27.19
CA SER A 356 10.98 -6.04 -26.23
C SER A 356 11.25 -5.55 -24.81
N ASP A 357 12.52 -5.45 -24.40
CA ASP A 357 12.93 -5.01 -23.06
C ASP A 357 12.89 -3.47 -22.96
N LYS A 358 11.67 -2.94 -23.02
CA LYS A 358 11.38 -1.51 -22.94
C LYS A 358 10.32 -1.25 -21.88
N GLY A 359 10.58 -0.26 -21.03
CA GLY A 359 9.64 0.26 -20.06
C GLY A 359 8.48 1.06 -20.69
N GLY A 360 7.67 1.65 -19.82
CA GLY A 360 6.60 2.57 -20.23
C GLY A 360 7.17 3.80 -20.95
N LEU A 361 6.39 4.36 -21.85
CA LEU A 361 6.81 5.52 -22.63
C LEU A 361 6.86 6.76 -21.72
N THR A 362 7.91 7.54 -21.87
CA THR A 362 8.08 8.82 -21.17
C THR A 362 8.55 9.85 -22.18
N PHE A 363 7.76 10.91 -22.34
CA PHE A 363 8.20 12.14 -22.97
C PHE A 363 8.73 13.06 -21.89
N GLN A 364 9.75 13.85 -22.19
CA GLN A 364 10.31 14.80 -21.23
C GLN A 364 9.78 16.18 -21.58
N PRO A 365 9.16 16.91 -20.62
CA PRO A 365 8.76 18.28 -20.87
C PRO A 365 9.99 19.17 -20.92
N GLU A 366 9.89 20.32 -21.58
CA GLU A 366 10.85 21.39 -21.35
C GLU A 366 10.73 21.89 -19.90
N PRO A 367 11.85 22.09 -19.17
CA PRO A 367 11.79 22.68 -17.84
C PRO A 367 11.24 24.10 -17.89
N GLY A 368 10.31 24.42 -16.98
CA GLY A 368 9.71 25.76 -16.95
C GLY A 368 8.36 25.79 -16.25
N LEU A 369 7.77 26.97 -16.25
CA LEU A 369 6.44 27.26 -15.72
C LEU A 369 5.45 27.41 -16.87
N TYR A 370 4.37 26.64 -16.82
CA TYR A 370 3.32 26.58 -17.83
C TYR A 370 1.96 26.88 -17.21
N GLU A 371 1.06 27.46 -17.99
CA GLU A 371 -0.31 27.84 -17.60
C GLU A 371 -1.33 27.11 -18.49
N ASP A 372 -2.58 27.01 -18.03
CA ASP A 372 -3.70 26.38 -18.76
C ASP A 372 -3.37 24.96 -19.26
N VAL A 373 -2.77 24.14 -18.39
CA VAL A 373 -2.35 22.78 -18.74
C VAL A 373 -3.40 21.79 -18.27
N LEU A 374 -4.00 21.04 -19.19
CA LEU A 374 -4.87 19.92 -18.86
C LEU A 374 -4.03 18.67 -18.56
N GLU A 375 -4.33 17.99 -17.46
CA GLU A 375 -3.86 16.63 -17.19
C GLU A 375 -4.96 15.58 -17.40
N LEU A 376 -4.61 14.56 -18.19
CA LEU A 376 -5.42 13.38 -18.46
C LEU A 376 -4.72 12.13 -17.92
N ASP A 377 -5.48 11.19 -17.33
CA ASP A 377 -4.93 9.95 -16.75
C ASP A 377 -5.79 8.73 -17.11
N PHE A 378 -5.15 7.66 -17.59
CA PHE A 378 -5.84 6.41 -17.91
C PHE A 378 -6.24 5.66 -16.63
N ALA A 379 -7.52 5.32 -16.51
CA ALA A 379 -8.01 4.60 -15.35
C ALA A 379 -7.49 3.15 -15.33
N SER A 380 -6.46 2.89 -14.51
CA SER A 380 -5.86 1.55 -14.40
C SER A 380 -5.41 1.02 -15.77
N LEU A 381 -4.56 1.77 -16.48
CA LEU A 381 -4.13 1.46 -17.85
C LEU A 381 -3.70 -0.01 -18.01
N TYR A 382 -2.63 -0.43 -17.34
CA TYR A 382 -2.06 -1.76 -17.55
C TYR A 382 -3.02 -2.92 -17.22
N PRO A 383 -3.73 -2.95 -16.07
CA PRO A 383 -4.76 -3.97 -15.84
C PRO A 383 -5.85 -3.99 -16.92
N SER A 384 -6.31 -2.82 -17.36
CA SER A 384 -7.33 -2.73 -18.42
C SER A 384 -6.83 -3.27 -19.75
N LEU A 385 -5.55 -3.02 -20.09
CA LEU A 385 -4.91 -3.58 -21.28
C LEU A 385 -4.74 -5.10 -21.20
N MET A 386 -4.38 -5.63 -20.02
CA MET A 386 -4.29 -7.07 -19.81
C MET A 386 -5.63 -7.75 -20.09
N VAL A 387 -6.71 -7.22 -19.52
CA VAL A 387 -8.08 -7.74 -19.73
C VAL A 387 -8.47 -7.61 -21.20
N LYS A 388 -8.39 -6.40 -21.76
CA LYS A 388 -8.85 -6.08 -23.12
C LYS A 388 -8.15 -6.91 -24.19
N PHE A 389 -6.82 -7.05 -24.11
CA PHE A 389 -6.02 -7.73 -25.12
C PHE A 389 -5.68 -9.17 -24.75
N ASN A 390 -6.33 -9.72 -23.71
CA ASN A 390 -6.12 -11.08 -23.22
C ASN A 390 -4.65 -11.40 -22.92
N LEU A 391 -3.92 -10.49 -22.26
CA LEU A 391 -2.49 -10.61 -22.02
C LEU A 391 -2.24 -11.46 -20.76
N SER A 392 -1.81 -12.70 -20.98
CA SER A 392 -1.57 -13.70 -19.94
C SER A 392 -0.37 -14.57 -20.32
N PRO A 393 0.33 -15.18 -19.34
CA PRO A 393 1.49 -16.03 -19.60
C PRO A 393 1.29 -17.13 -20.65
N GLU A 394 0.11 -17.72 -20.67
CA GLU A 394 -0.28 -18.85 -21.52
C GLU A 394 -0.94 -18.41 -22.84
N THR A 395 -1.27 -17.14 -23.00
CA THR A 395 -1.91 -16.61 -24.21
C THR A 395 -0.93 -15.85 -25.10
N VAL A 396 0.08 -15.21 -24.52
CA VAL A 396 1.11 -14.43 -25.23
C VAL A 396 2.19 -15.35 -25.81
N LYS A 397 2.63 -15.07 -27.04
CA LYS A 397 3.51 -15.93 -27.87
C LYS A 397 2.96 -17.34 -28.16
N LYS A 398 1.69 -17.61 -27.84
CA LYS A 398 1.06 -18.90 -28.13
C LYS A 398 0.77 -19.05 -29.62
N LYS A 399 1.33 -20.11 -30.22
CA LYS A 399 1.01 -20.55 -31.59
C LYS A 399 -0.31 -21.31 -31.57
N CYS A 400 -1.42 -20.61 -31.65
CA CYS A 400 -2.74 -21.22 -31.65
C CYS A 400 -3.23 -21.50 -33.09
N PRO A 401 -3.50 -22.77 -33.47
CA PRO A 401 -4.04 -23.08 -34.80
C PRO A 401 -5.52 -22.71 -34.96
N ARG A 402 -6.22 -22.40 -33.85
CA ARG A 402 -7.67 -22.19 -33.81
C ARG A 402 -8.09 -20.72 -33.98
N CYS A 403 -7.16 -19.77 -33.91
CA CYS A 403 -7.50 -18.36 -34.12
C CYS A 403 -6.41 -17.63 -34.88
N ARG A 404 -6.81 -16.61 -35.65
CA ARG A 404 -5.88 -15.59 -36.15
C ARG A 404 -5.39 -14.76 -34.95
N PRO A 405 -4.10 -14.83 -34.59
CA PRO A 405 -3.61 -14.14 -33.41
C PRO A 405 -3.62 -12.64 -33.64
N GLN A 406 -3.89 -11.89 -32.57
CA GLN A 406 -3.63 -10.45 -32.56
C GLN A 406 -2.13 -10.24 -32.31
N LEU A 407 -1.49 -9.42 -33.13
CA LEU A 407 -0.07 -9.10 -32.95
C LEU A 407 0.06 -7.90 -32.01
N VAL A 408 0.93 -8.04 -31.01
CA VAL A 408 1.28 -6.92 -30.14
C VAL A 408 2.03 -5.86 -30.95
N PRO A 409 1.66 -4.56 -30.84
CA PRO A 409 2.38 -3.45 -31.47
C PRO A 409 3.88 -3.49 -31.16
N GLU A 410 4.71 -3.00 -32.08
CA GLU A 410 6.17 -2.90 -31.99
C GLU A 410 6.95 -4.23 -31.94
N ILE A 411 6.50 -5.20 -31.13
CA ILE A 411 7.23 -6.44 -30.83
C ILE A 411 6.67 -7.66 -31.57
N GLY A 412 5.46 -7.59 -32.13
CA GLY A 412 4.89 -8.62 -33.01
C GLY A 412 4.53 -9.95 -32.34
N TYR A 413 4.48 -10.01 -31.00
CA TYR A 413 4.10 -11.23 -30.30
C TYR A 413 2.66 -11.63 -30.65
N PRO A 414 2.40 -12.89 -31.03
CA PRO A 414 1.02 -13.35 -31.24
C PRO A 414 0.32 -13.55 -29.90
N VAL A 415 -0.92 -13.10 -29.78
CA VAL A 415 -1.78 -13.32 -28.62
C VAL A 415 -2.96 -14.20 -29.01
N CYS A 416 -3.10 -15.33 -28.31
CA CYS A 416 -4.22 -16.25 -28.49
C CYS A 416 -5.52 -15.65 -27.92
N ARG A 417 -6.62 -15.77 -28.67
CA ARG A 417 -7.96 -15.30 -28.27
C ARG A 417 -9.02 -16.40 -28.19
N CYS A 418 -8.62 -17.67 -28.29
CA CYS A 418 -9.55 -18.81 -28.21
C CYS A 418 -10.09 -19.06 -26.79
N LYS A 419 -9.33 -18.68 -25.77
CA LYS A 419 -9.69 -18.82 -24.36
C LYS A 419 -9.19 -17.59 -23.62
N THR A 420 -9.96 -17.13 -22.66
CA THR A 420 -9.56 -16.06 -21.74
C THR A 420 -8.45 -16.59 -20.84
N GLY A 421 -7.36 -15.85 -20.72
CA GLY A 421 -6.24 -16.23 -19.89
C GLY A 421 -6.51 -16.02 -18.39
N ILE A 422 -5.73 -16.67 -17.53
CA ILE A 422 -5.83 -16.60 -16.08
C ILE A 422 -5.71 -15.17 -15.56
N VAL A 423 -4.83 -14.36 -16.14
CA VAL A 423 -4.63 -12.96 -15.73
C VAL A 423 -5.89 -12.14 -16.03
N PRO A 424 -6.38 -12.07 -17.27
CA PRO A 424 -7.66 -11.43 -17.59
C PRO A 424 -8.84 -11.94 -16.74
N LEU A 425 -9.03 -13.26 -16.64
CA LEU A 425 -10.10 -13.87 -15.81
C LEU A 425 -10.06 -13.39 -14.36
N THR A 426 -8.85 -13.24 -13.81
CA THR A 426 -8.66 -12.79 -12.43
C THR A 426 -8.92 -11.28 -12.28
N LEU A 427 -8.50 -10.47 -13.24
CA LEU A 427 -8.46 -9.00 -13.11
C LEU A 427 -9.74 -8.29 -13.56
N GLU A 428 -10.47 -8.85 -14.53
CA GLU A 428 -11.70 -8.25 -15.07
C GLU A 428 -12.70 -7.85 -13.98
N PRO A 429 -13.10 -8.72 -13.03
CA PRO A 429 -14.07 -8.33 -12.00
C PRO A 429 -13.53 -7.26 -11.05
N VAL A 430 -12.21 -7.23 -10.81
CA VAL A 430 -11.56 -6.22 -9.96
C VAL A 430 -11.54 -4.85 -10.63
N VAL A 431 -11.23 -4.81 -11.94
CA VAL A 431 -11.23 -3.58 -12.74
C VAL A 431 -12.65 -3.00 -12.80
N ALA A 432 -13.64 -3.82 -13.12
CA ALA A 432 -15.04 -3.42 -13.17
C ALA A 432 -15.54 -2.87 -11.82
N ARG A 433 -15.26 -3.61 -10.74
CA ARG A 433 -15.64 -3.21 -9.38
C ARG A 433 -14.98 -1.91 -8.94
N ARG A 434 -13.67 -1.75 -9.19
CA ARG A 434 -12.96 -0.51 -8.88
C ARG A 434 -13.57 0.68 -9.61
N LEU A 435 -13.93 0.51 -10.88
CA LEU A 435 -14.56 1.57 -11.66
C LEU A 435 -15.91 1.97 -11.08
N ALA A 436 -16.76 1.01 -10.71
CA ALA A 436 -18.04 1.27 -10.05
C ALA A 436 -17.87 2.02 -8.72
N LEU A 437 -16.98 1.55 -7.84
CA LEU A 437 -16.71 2.24 -6.57
C LEU A 437 -16.13 3.65 -6.77
N LYS A 438 -15.30 3.86 -7.79
CA LYS A 438 -14.77 5.20 -8.14
C LYS A 438 -15.90 6.15 -8.57
N ARG A 439 -16.91 5.67 -9.29
CA ARG A 439 -18.09 6.48 -9.68
C ARG A 439 -18.93 6.86 -8.45
N LEU A 440 -19.22 5.88 -7.58
CA LEU A 440 -19.95 6.09 -6.33
C LEU A 440 -19.23 7.08 -5.39
N ALA A 441 -17.91 6.95 -5.24
CA ALA A 441 -17.10 7.87 -4.43
C ALA A 441 -17.15 9.31 -4.96
N LYS A 442 -17.25 9.51 -6.28
CA LYS A 442 -17.38 10.82 -6.92
C LYS A 442 -18.83 11.36 -6.93
N GLY A 443 -19.79 10.62 -6.39
CA GLY A 443 -21.22 10.99 -6.42
C GLY A 443 -21.84 10.99 -7.82
N MET A 444 -21.19 10.34 -8.79
CA MET A 444 -21.73 10.15 -10.13
C MET A 444 -22.67 8.94 -10.11
N PHE A 445 -23.97 9.19 -9.94
CA PHE A 445 -25.00 8.19 -10.15
C PHE A 445 -25.29 8.09 -11.64
N ASP A 446 -25.19 6.89 -12.21
CA ASP A 446 -25.67 6.63 -13.55
C ASP A 446 -27.20 6.89 -13.56
N ARG A 447 -27.65 7.96 -14.22
CA ARG A 447 -29.08 8.26 -14.46
C ARG A 447 -29.71 7.30 -15.48
N ALA A 448 -29.17 6.09 -15.63
CA ALA A 448 -29.47 5.18 -16.73
C ALA A 448 -30.19 3.88 -16.31
N SER A 449 -30.59 3.75 -15.05
CA SER A 449 -31.49 2.67 -14.58
C SER A 449 -32.84 3.27 -14.20
N GLN A 450 -33.65 3.60 -15.21
CA GLN A 450 -35.07 3.93 -15.05
C GLN A 450 -35.99 2.69 -15.16
N ASP A 451 -35.44 1.48 -15.34
CA ASP A 451 -36.23 0.25 -15.55
C ASP A 451 -36.18 -0.75 -14.38
N ALA A 452 -35.82 -0.31 -13.17
CA ALA A 452 -35.96 -1.12 -11.95
C ALA A 452 -37.06 -0.53 -11.06
N GLN A 453 -38.30 -0.77 -11.43
CA GLN A 453 -39.40 -0.79 -10.46
C GLN A 453 -39.20 -2.05 -9.61
N ASP A 454 -38.95 -1.86 -8.31
CA ASP A 454 -38.91 -2.87 -7.22
C ASP A 454 -37.62 -2.87 -6.37
N GLU A 455 -37.10 -1.72 -5.94
CA GLU A 455 -36.36 -1.60 -4.65
C GLU A 455 -36.55 -0.19 -4.05
N PRO A 456 -37.27 -0.01 -2.93
CA PRO A 456 -37.66 1.32 -2.43
C PRO A 456 -36.60 2.15 -1.68
N ASP A 457 -35.30 1.86 -1.69
CA ASP A 457 -34.35 2.52 -0.77
C ASP A 457 -32.98 2.98 -1.35
N LEU A 458 -32.82 3.05 -2.67
CA LEU A 458 -31.53 3.39 -3.32
C LEU A 458 -31.42 4.83 -3.86
N ALA A 459 -32.39 5.70 -3.60
CA ALA A 459 -32.43 7.07 -4.16
C ALA A 459 -31.82 8.17 -3.27
N ALA A 460 -31.27 7.85 -2.10
CA ALA A 460 -30.63 8.83 -1.23
C ALA A 460 -29.18 9.12 -1.68
N ARG A 461 -28.82 10.40 -1.84
CA ARG A 461 -27.42 10.79 -2.04
C ARG A 461 -26.59 10.20 -0.88
N PRO A 462 -25.47 9.51 -1.14
CA PRO A 462 -24.70 8.87 -0.11
C PRO A 462 -24.10 9.96 0.76
N ASP A 463 -24.34 9.82 2.07
CA ASP A 463 -23.75 10.65 3.12
C ASP A 463 -22.22 10.66 2.99
N GLU A 464 -21.56 11.72 3.47
CA GLU A 464 -20.12 11.95 3.35
C GLU A 464 -19.31 10.74 3.85
N ARG A 465 -19.77 10.12 4.94
CA ARG A 465 -19.20 8.88 5.49
C ARG A 465 -19.23 7.71 4.49
N LYS A 466 -20.33 7.54 3.75
CA LYS A 466 -20.49 6.47 2.75
C LYS A 466 -19.61 6.72 1.52
N ARG A 467 -19.45 7.99 1.11
CA ARG A 467 -18.51 8.37 0.04
C ARG A 467 -17.06 8.11 0.43
N GLU A 468 -16.67 8.44 1.65
CA GLU A 468 -15.33 8.17 2.17
C GLU A 468 -15.04 6.67 2.23
N MET A 469 -16.02 5.87 2.67
CA MET A 469 -15.94 4.41 2.62
C MET A 469 -15.67 3.91 1.20
N TYR A 470 -16.43 4.37 0.19
CA TYR A 470 -16.17 4.01 -1.20
C TYR A 470 -14.79 4.47 -1.70
N ARG A 471 -14.34 5.65 -1.29
CA ARG A 471 -13.01 6.18 -1.60
C ARG A 471 -11.91 5.25 -1.08
N ARG A 472 -12.03 4.80 0.17
CA ARG A 472 -11.10 3.84 0.82
C ARG A 472 -11.11 2.48 0.13
N ARG A 473 -12.29 1.92 -0.17
CA ARG A 473 -12.43 0.64 -0.89
C ARG A 473 -11.83 0.68 -2.30
N GLN A 474 -12.14 1.70 -3.11
CA GLN A 474 -11.56 1.81 -4.45
C GLN A 474 -10.04 2.03 -4.42
N LEU A 475 -9.52 2.68 -3.37
CA LEU A 475 -8.09 2.90 -3.20
C LEU A 475 -7.37 1.58 -2.88
N ALA A 476 -7.98 0.72 -2.08
CA ALA A 476 -7.47 -0.62 -1.83
C ALA A 476 -7.39 -1.44 -3.14
N LEU A 477 -8.45 -1.42 -3.96
CA LEU A 477 -8.43 -2.08 -5.27
C LEU A 477 -7.43 -1.42 -6.24
N LYS A 478 -7.23 -0.10 -6.17
CA LYS A 478 -6.18 0.60 -6.94
C LYS A 478 -4.80 0.01 -6.62
N TRP A 479 -4.47 -0.13 -5.34
CA TRP A 479 -3.19 -0.69 -4.90
C TRP A 479 -3.02 -2.16 -5.27
N LEU A 480 -4.11 -2.93 -5.23
CA LEU A 480 -4.13 -4.31 -5.71
C LEU A 480 -3.78 -4.38 -7.21
N LEU A 481 -4.45 -3.57 -8.03
CA LEU A 481 -4.27 -3.51 -9.49
C LEU A 481 -2.92 -2.93 -9.91
N VAL A 482 -2.40 -1.90 -9.23
CA VAL A 482 -1.07 -1.34 -9.54
C VAL A 482 0.03 -2.40 -9.45
N THR A 483 -0.10 -3.35 -8.52
CA THR A 483 0.91 -4.40 -8.37
C THR A 483 0.80 -5.55 -9.38
N CYS A 484 -0.34 -5.74 -10.06
CA CYS A 484 -0.50 -6.87 -10.97
C CYS A 484 0.46 -6.77 -12.17
N PHE A 485 0.76 -5.55 -12.65
CA PHE A 485 1.70 -5.31 -13.74
C PHE A 485 3.13 -5.71 -13.41
N GLY A 486 3.64 -5.27 -12.25
CA GLY A 486 4.95 -5.69 -11.77
C GLY A 486 5.00 -7.20 -11.48
N TYR A 487 3.92 -7.75 -10.93
CA TYR A 487 3.83 -9.18 -10.61
C TYR A 487 3.82 -10.07 -11.86
N LEU A 488 3.24 -9.60 -12.98
CA LEU A 488 3.25 -10.31 -14.26
C LEU A 488 4.67 -10.59 -14.78
N GLY A 489 5.60 -9.65 -14.59
CA GLY A 489 7.01 -9.79 -14.95
C GLY A 489 7.88 -10.40 -13.84
N TYR A 490 7.34 -10.65 -12.65
CA TYR A 490 8.14 -11.09 -11.51
C TYR A 490 8.64 -12.53 -11.67
N LYS A 491 9.95 -12.73 -11.49
CA LYS A 491 10.60 -14.04 -11.69
C LYS A 491 10.03 -15.19 -10.86
N ASN A 492 9.46 -14.92 -9.69
CA ASN A 492 8.89 -15.97 -8.82
C ASN A 492 7.35 -15.99 -8.83
N ALA A 493 6.68 -15.21 -9.69
CA ALA A 493 5.23 -15.27 -9.83
C ALA A 493 4.84 -16.58 -10.56
N ARG A 494 3.97 -17.39 -9.94
CA ARG A 494 3.52 -18.69 -10.48
C ARG A 494 2.92 -18.55 -11.87
N PHE A 495 2.07 -17.54 -12.04
CA PHE A 495 1.41 -17.18 -13.29
C PHE A 495 1.96 -15.85 -13.83
N GLY A 496 3.29 -15.68 -13.76
CA GLY A 496 3.97 -14.54 -14.36
C GLY A 496 4.91 -14.97 -15.48
N ARG A 497 4.94 -14.21 -16.57
CA ARG A 497 5.91 -14.33 -17.67
C ARG A 497 6.29 -12.94 -18.17
N ILE A 498 7.58 -12.75 -18.42
CA ILE A 498 8.12 -11.45 -18.85
C ILE A 498 7.53 -11.06 -20.20
N GLU A 499 7.25 -12.01 -21.09
CA GLU A 499 6.70 -11.71 -22.42
C GLU A 499 5.29 -11.11 -22.36
N ALA A 500 4.49 -11.50 -21.36
CA ALA A 500 3.19 -10.88 -21.12
C ALA A 500 3.34 -9.47 -20.51
N HIS A 501 4.37 -9.26 -19.68
CA HIS A 501 4.73 -7.92 -19.17
C HIS A 501 5.18 -6.99 -20.32
N GLU A 502 6.11 -7.44 -21.17
CA GLU A 502 6.56 -6.71 -22.36
C GLU A 502 5.40 -6.35 -23.28
N ALA A 503 4.48 -7.31 -23.52
CA ALA A 503 3.31 -7.08 -24.34
C ALA A 503 2.39 -6.00 -23.76
N THR A 504 2.17 -6.05 -22.44
CA THR A 504 1.38 -5.05 -21.72
C THR A 504 2.02 -3.66 -21.84
N THR A 505 3.34 -3.57 -21.70
CA THR A 505 4.06 -2.31 -21.82
C THR A 505 4.01 -1.76 -23.24
N ALA A 506 4.16 -2.61 -24.26
CA ALA A 506 4.07 -2.21 -25.67
C ALA A 506 2.69 -1.62 -26.02
N TYR A 507 1.60 -2.25 -25.56
CA TYR A 507 0.28 -1.65 -25.69
C TYR A 507 0.15 -0.34 -24.91
N GLY A 508 0.75 -0.23 -23.72
CA GLY A 508 0.77 1.03 -22.97
C GLY A 508 1.41 2.18 -23.75
N ARG A 509 2.53 1.93 -24.43
CA ARG A 509 3.19 2.90 -25.31
C ARG A 509 2.29 3.30 -26.48
N GLU A 510 1.66 2.32 -27.13
CA GLU A 510 0.72 2.54 -28.23
C GLU A 510 -0.45 3.44 -27.79
N MET A 511 -1.05 3.20 -26.61
CA MET A 511 -2.15 4.02 -26.11
C MET A 511 -1.73 5.47 -25.86
N LEU A 512 -0.54 5.70 -25.31
CA LEU A 512 -0.03 7.04 -25.05
C LEU A 512 0.29 7.79 -26.35
N LEU A 513 0.90 7.11 -27.33
CA LEU A 513 1.14 7.68 -28.67
C LEU A 513 -0.17 8.06 -29.35
N ARG A 514 -1.17 7.17 -29.29
CA ARG A 514 -2.48 7.43 -29.87
C ARG A 514 -3.20 8.60 -29.19
N ALA A 515 -3.12 8.69 -27.86
CA ALA A 515 -3.67 9.81 -27.10
C ALA A 515 -3.01 11.15 -27.49
N LYS A 516 -1.69 11.15 -27.66
CA LYS A 516 -0.92 12.32 -28.13
C LYS A 516 -1.39 12.77 -29.52
N GLU A 517 -1.44 11.87 -30.50
CA GLU A 517 -1.90 12.18 -31.87
C GLU A 517 -3.31 12.79 -31.89
N ILE A 518 -4.22 12.23 -31.08
CA ILE A 518 -5.60 12.71 -30.97
C ILE A 518 -5.67 14.10 -30.35
N ALA A 519 -4.85 14.38 -29.34
CA ALA A 519 -4.78 15.70 -28.71
C ALA A 519 -4.26 16.76 -29.69
N GLU A 520 -3.17 16.46 -30.40
CA GLU A 520 -2.58 17.35 -31.41
C GLU A 520 -3.54 17.62 -32.57
N ALA A 521 -4.24 16.60 -33.06
CA ALA A 521 -5.26 16.75 -34.09
C ALA A 521 -6.45 17.63 -33.65
N ARG A 522 -6.68 17.80 -32.34
CA ARG A 522 -7.70 18.69 -31.76
C ARG A 522 -7.15 20.08 -31.39
N GLY A 523 -5.92 20.39 -31.81
CA GLY A 523 -5.28 21.70 -31.61
C GLY A 523 -4.70 21.89 -30.21
N TYR A 524 -4.47 20.82 -29.46
CA TYR A 524 -3.70 20.90 -28.21
C TYR A 524 -2.20 20.76 -28.49
N THR A 525 -1.39 21.55 -27.80
CA THR A 525 0.05 21.35 -27.72
C THR A 525 0.36 20.28 -26.69
N PHE A 526 1.07 19.22 -27.10
CA PHE A 526 1.54 18.20 -26.19
C PHE A 526 2.78 18.69 -25.40
N LEU A 527 2.73 18.62 -24.08
CA LEU A 527 3.82 19.07 -23.20
C LEU A 527 4.58 17.92 -22.55
N HIS A 528 3.85 16.95 -22.00
CA HIS A 528 4.44 15.85 -21.22
C HIS A 528 3.61 14.59 -21.38
N GLY A 529 4.26 13.43 -21.30
CA GLY A 529 3.62 12.13 -21.21
C GLY A 529 4.44 11.24 -20.29
N LEU A 530 3.80 10.67 -19.28
CA LEU A 530 4.45 9.79 -18.32
C LEU A 530 3.59 8.55 -18.16
N THR A 531 4.01 7.45 -18.80
CA THR A 531 3.38 6.13 -18.75
C THR A 531 1.91 6.12 -19.18
N ASP A 532 1.02 6.48 -18.26
CA ASP A 532 -0.44 6.44 -18.32
C ASP A 532 -1.10 7.81 -18.19
N SER A 533 -0.30 8.89 -18.07
CA SER A 533 -0.80 10.25 -17.97
C SER A 533 -0.24 11.15 -19.09
N LEU A 534 -1.03 12.16 -19.46
CA LEU A 534 -0.77 13.10 -20.56
C LEU A 534 -1.00 14.54 -20.08
N TRP A 535 -0.08 15.46 -20.39
CA TRP A 535 -0.24 16.90 -20.17
C TRP A 535 -0.29 17.62 -21.51
N VAL A 536 -1.38 18.35 -21.71
CA VAL A 536 -1.66 19.05 -22.96
C VAL A 536 -2.15 20.45 -22.68
N HIS A 537 -1.79 21.39 -23.54
CA HIS A 537 -2.13 22.80 -23.39
C HIS A 537 -2.95 23.27 -24.59
N LYS A 538 -4.03 24.02 -24.33
CA LYS A 538 -4.78 24.75 -25.35
C LYS A 538 -5.38 26.00 -24.73
N ARG A 539 -4.88 27.15 -25.14
CA ARG A 539 -5.31 28.46 -24.62
C ARG A 539 -6.81 28.67 -24.83
N GLY A 540 -7.52 29.02 -23.75
CA GLY A 540 -8.96 29.34 -23.77
C GLY A 540 -9.87 28.14 -24.04
N ALA A 541 -9.38 26.91 -23.91
CA ALA A 541 -10.21 25.71 -24.06
C ALA A 541 -11.27 25.63 -22.95
N THR A 542 -12.47 25.22 -23.32
CA THR A 542 -13.58 25.03 -22.38
C THR A 542 -13.56 23.63 -21.75
N GLN A 543 -14.21 23.49 -20.59
CA GLN A 543 -14.40 22.18 -19.95
C GLN A 543 -15.08 21.16 -20.89
N ALA A 544 -15.99 21.62 -21.76
CA ALA A 544 -16.65 20.77 -22.74
C ALA A 544 -15.68 20.23 -23.80
N GLU A 545 -14.74 21.07 -24.27
CA GLU A 545 -13.69 20.62 -25.20
C GLU A 545 -12.73 19.63 -24.54
N HIS A 546 -12.35 19.86 -23.28
CA HIS A 546 -11.52 18.93 -22.52
C HIS A 546 -12.21 17.56 -22.36
N GLN A 547 -13.50 17.55 -22.05
CA GLN A 547 -14.27 16.31 -21.95
C GLN A 547 -14.39 15.60 -23.31
N ALA A 548 -14.67 16.33 -24.38
CA ALA A 548 -14.74 15.78 -25.73
C ALA A 548 -13.40 15.17 -26.19
N LEU A 549 -12.27 15.75 -25.77
CA LEU A 549 -10.94 15.16 -26.00
C LEU A 549 -10.79 13.84 -25.23
N ALA A 550 -11.13 13.82 -23.94
CA ALA A 550 -11.06 12.62 -23.11
C ALA A 550 -11.95 11.47 -23.65
N ASP A 551 -13.16 11.79 -24.09
CA ASP A 551 -14.09 10.81 -24.66
C ASP A 551 -13.56 10.24 -25.97
N ALA A 552 -13.00 11.10 -26.84
CA ALA A 552 -12.43 10.65 -28.10
C ALA A 552 -11.19 9.76 -27.91
N ILE A 553 -10.31 10.10 -26.97
CA ILE A 553 -9.17 9.25 -26.60
C ILE A 553 -9.69 7.93 -26.01
N SER A 554 -10.67 7.98 -25.10
CA SER A 554 -11.26 6.78 -24.49
C SER A 554 -11.86 5.85 -25.53
N GLN A 555 -12.59 6.39 -26.52
CA GLN A 555 -13.18 5.63 -27.61
C GLN A 555 -12.12 4.99 -28.51
N ALA A 556 -11.11 5.77 -28.93
CA ALA A 556 -10.06 5.29 -29.84
C ALA A 556 -9.15 4.25 -29.19
N CYS A 557 -8.75 4.47 -27.94
CA CYS A 557 -7.92 3.54 -27.18
C CYS A 557 -8.74 2.38 -26.59
N GLY A 558 -10.07 2.55 -26.48
CA GLY A 558 -11.02 1.68 -25.80
C GLY A 558 -10.59 1.32 -24.37
N VAL A 559 -10.00 2.30 -23.67
CA VAL A 559 -9.66 2.30 -22.24
C VAL A 559 -10.03 3.70 -21.74
N LEU A 560 -10.74 3.79 -20.61
CA LEU A 560 -11.20 5.07 -20.08
C LEU A 560 -10.01 5.95 -19.68
N ILE A 561 -9.94 7.16 -20.23
CA ILE A 561 -9.09 8.24 -19.77
C ILE A 561 -9.96 9.30 -19.09
N GLY A 562 -9.53 9.77 -17.92
CA GLY A 562 -10.25 10.78 -17.15
C GLY A 562 -9.51 12.11 -17.13
N LEU A 563 -10.28 13.18 -16.93
CA LEU A 563 -9.74 14.49 -16.55
C LEU A 563 -9.30 14.44 -15.09
N GLU A 564 -8.02 14.68 -14.84
CA GLU A 564 -7.52 14.88 -13.48
C GLU A 564 -7.71 16.34 -13.05
N GLY A 565 -7.47 17.30 -13.95
CA GLY A 565 -7.72 18.72 -13.72
C GLY A 565 -6.99 19.62 -14.71
N VAL A 566 -7.33 20.90 -14.69
CA VAL A 566 -6.62 21.97 -15.41
C VAL A 566 -5.76 22.74 -14.43
N TYR A 567 -4.48 22.89 -14.73
CA TYR A 567 -3.53 23.67 -13.92
C TYR A 567 -3.66 25.16 -14.23
N ARG A 568 -3.81 25.97 -13.18
CA ARG A 568 -3.54 27.42 -13.27
C ARG A 568 -2.09 27.64 -13.64
N TRP A 569 -1.20 26.93 -12.96
CA TRP A 569 0.21 26.86 -13.30
C TRP A 569 0.79 25.50 -12.90
N VAL A 570 1.77 25.03 -13.67
CA VAL A 570 2.54 23.82 -13.40
C VAL A 570 4.01 24.05 -13.75
N ALA A 571 4.89 23.65 -12.84
CA ALA A 571 6.33 23.73 -12.95
C ALA A 571 6.92 22.35 -13.26
N PHE A 572 7.54 22.20 -14.43
CA PHE A 572 8.35 21.04 -14.78
C PHE A 572 9.82 21.31 -14.45
N LEU A 573 10.45 20.38 -13.70
CA LEU A 573 11.75 20.65 -13.09
C LEU A 573 12.91 20.05 -13.89
N PRO A 574 14.05 20.76 -13.97
CA PRO A 574 15.25 20.24 -14.58
C PRO A 574 15.92 19.18 -13.70
N SER A 575 16.80 18.39 -14.30
CA SER A 575 17.69 17.47 -13.60
C SER A 575 18.70 18.25 -12.77
N ARG A 576 19.02 17.69 -11.59
CA ARG A 576 20.04 18.27 -10.70
C ARG A 576 21.45 18.16 -11.26
N VAL A 577 21.68 17.27 -12.22
CA VAL A 577 22.99 17.04 -12.83
C VAL A 577 23.13 17.81 -14.15
N ARG A 578 22.02 17.91 -14.91
CA ARG A 578 21.98 18.49 -16.25
C ARG A 578 20.76 19.38 -16.37
N ALA A 579 20.96 20.69 -16.25
CA ALA A 579 19.86 21.66 -16.16
C ALA A 579 19.01 21.73 -17.45
N GLU A 580 19.57 21.32 -18.58
CA GLU A 580 18.93 21.26 -19.89
C GLU A 580 17.99 20.05 -20.07
N LEU A 581 18.07 19.04 -19.19
CA LEU A 581 17.20 17.87 -19.23
C LEU A 581 16.16 17.96 -18.11
N SER A 582 14.90 17.68 -18.40
CA SER A 582 13.89 17.52 -17.35
C SER A 582 13.94 16.13 -16.73
N VAL A 583 13.38 16.02 -15.53
CA VAL A 583 13.11 14.72 -14.91
C VAL A 583 11.61 14.50 -14.95
N ALA A 584 11.17 13.50 -15.71
CA ALA A 584 9.76 13.28 -16.01
C ALA A 584 8.83 13.19 -14.79
N ASN A 585 9.33 12.71 -13.64
CA ASN A 585 8.56 12.58 -12.41
C ASN A 585 8.77 13.71 -11.40
N ARG A 586 9.45 14.80 -11.78
CA ARG A 586 9.66 16.00 -10.94
C ARG A 586 8.86 17.17 -11.49
N TYR A 587 7.70 17.40 -10.90
CA TYR A 587 6.85 18.55 -11.20
C TYR A 587 5.93 18.88 -10.03
N PHE A 588 5.44 20.11 -9.99
CA PHE A 588 4.38 20.50 -9.08
C PHE A 588 3.54 21.60 -9.71
N GLY A 589 2.27 21.69 -9.31
CA GLY A 589 1.36 22.69 -9.88
C GLY A 589 0.10 22.85 -9.06
N LEU A 590 -0.61 23.94 -9.34
CA LEU A 590 -1.88 24.28 -8.72
C LEU A 590 -3.00 24.11 -9.75
N PHE A 591 -3.98 23.26 -9.43
CA PHE A 591 -5.18 23.13 -10.22
C PHE A 591 -6.11 24.33 -10.07
N GLU A 592 -6.98 24.56 -11.04
CA GLU A 592 -8.04 25.58 -10.96
C GLU A 592 -8.94 25.39 -9.73
N SER A 593 -9.13 24.15 -9.28
CA SER A 593 -9.84 23.78 -8.05
C SER A 593 -9.18 24.30 -6.76
N GLY A 594 -7.92 24.75 -6.82
CA GLY A 594 -7.11 25.11 -5.66
C GLY A 594 -6.31 23.95 -5.06
N GLU A 595 -6.46 22.73 -5.59
CA GLU A 595 -5.66 21.58 -5.15
C GLU A 595 -4.25 21.64 -5.74
N MET A 596 -3.22 21.47 -4.90
CA MET A 596 -1.84 21.33 -5.36
C MET A 596 -1.47 19.88 -5.63
N LYS A 597 -0.91 19.62 -6.82
CA LYS A 597 -0.34 18.33 -7.18
C LYS A 597 1.18 18.39 -7.12
N LEU A 598 1.78 17.50 -6.34
CA LEU A 598 3.21 17.51 -6.04
C LEU A 598 3.81 16.15 -6.42
N ARG A 599 4.83 16.11 -7.30
CA ARG A 599 5.51 14.88 -7.72
C ARG A 599 7.03 15.04 -7.73
N GLY A 600 7.72 14.08 -7.11
CA GLY A 600 9.18 13.99 -7.14
C GLY A 600 9.94 15.12 -6.43
N ILE A 601 9.24 16.00 -5.72
CA ILE A 601 9.82 17.08 -4.90
C ILE A 601 9.93 16.65 -3.42
N GLU A 602 10.72 17.38 -2.65
CA GLU A 602 11.14 17.06 -1.28
C GLU A 602 9.99 16.65 -0.35
N VAL A 603 8.89 17.41 -0.33
CA VAL A 603 7.72 17.17 0.54
C VAL A 603 7.05 15.82 0.30
N ARG A 604 7.27 15.19 -0.86
CA ARG A 604 6.72 13.86 -1.20
C ARG A 604 7.74 12.74 -1.09
N ARG A 605 9.02 13.04 -0.83
CA ARG A 605 10.05 12.02 -0.67
C ARG A 605 10.14 11.56 0.78
N HIS A 606 10.32 10.26 0.98
CA HIS A 606 10.43 9.67 2.32
C HIS A 606 11.76 10.01 3.00
N ASP A 607 12.81 10.29 2.22
CA ASP A 607 14.15 10.63 2.71
C ASP A 607 14.33 12.12 3.05
N THR A 608 13.28 12.93 2.88
CA THR A 608 13.31 14.36 3.22
C THR A 608 12.98 14.55 4.69
N ILE A 609 13.91 15.21 5.39
CA ILE A 609 13.79 15.57 6.80
C ILE A 609 12.59 16.47 7.07
N LEU A 610 12.01 16.34 8.26
CA LEU A 610 10.75 17.01 8.61
C LEU A 610 10.85 18.54 8.50
N TRP A 611 11.96 19.15 8.91
CA TRP A 611 12.17 20.60 8.81
C TRP A 611 12.08 21.11 7.37
N VAL A 612 12.75 20.45 6.43
CA VAL A 612 12.72 20.81 5.00
C VAL A 612 11.34 20.57 4.40
N ARG A 613 10.67 19.48 4.80
CA ARG A 613 9.29 19.19 4.40
C ARG A 613 8.33 20.30 4.82
N GLN A 614 8.38 20.70 6.10
CA GLN A 614 7.54 21.77 6.65
C GLN A 614 7.85 23.12 5.99
N ALA A 615 9.13 23.43 5.79
CA ALA A 615 9.54 24.63 5.08
C ALA A 615 8.98 24.66 3.64
N GLN A 616 9.12 23.57 2.88
CA GLN A 616 8.59 23.49 1.53
C GLN A 616 7.07 23.62 1.51
N GLN A 617 6.36 23.02 2.48
CA GLN A 617 4.90 23.15 2.61
C GLN A 617 4.47 24.60 2.83
N ALA A 618 5.12 25.31 3.76
CA ALA A 618 4.82 26.71 4.03
C ALA A 618 5.09 27.60 2.80
N MET A 619 6.19 27.37 2.09
CA MET A 619 6.51 28.11 0.87
C MET A 619 5.56 27.78 -0.29
N LEU A 620 5.16 26.51 -0.43
CA LEU A 620 4.15 26.11 -1.41
C LEU A 620 2.78 26.72 -1.11
N ALA A 621 2.42 26.91 0.17
CA ALA A 621 1.18 27.59 0.54
C ALA A 621 1.17 29.05 0.07
N ILE A 622 2.31 29.76 0.19
CA ILE A 622 2.47 31.12 -0.36
C ILE A 622 2.29 31.09 -1.90
N LEU A 623 2.95 30.14 -2.57
CA LEU A 623 2.86 30.02 -4.04
C LEU A 623 1.46 29.60 -4.52
N ALA A 624 0.69 28.88 -3.71
CA ALA A 624 -0.67 28.46 -4.04
C ALA A 624 -1.67 29.62 -4.13
N GLU A 625 -1.32 30.80 -3.61
CA GLU A 625 -2.12 32.01 -3.79
C GLU A 625 -1.96 32.61 -5.20
N ALA A 626 -0.92 32.24 -5.94
CA ALA A 626 -0.66 32.77 -7.27
C ALA A 626 -1.72 32.31 -8.29
N ARG A 627 -2.30 33.27 -9.00
CA ARG A 627 -3.30 33.02 -10.06
C ARG A 627 -2.66 32.58 -11.38
N ASP A 628 -1.47 33.09 -11.66
CA ASP A 628 -0.71 32.86 -12.90
C ASP A 628 0.80 32.85 -12.63
N GLY A 629 1.60 32.63 -13.67
CA GLY A 629 3.06 32.58 -13.57
C GLY A 629 3.72 33.92 -13.30
N ARG A 630 3.02 35.05 -13.53
CA ARG A 630 3.52 36.38 -13.13
C ARG A 630 3.37 36.57 -11.63
N GLU A 631 2.21 36.27 -11.06
CA GLU A 631 2.00 36.33 -9.62
C GLU A 631 2.90 35.33 -8.90
N TYR A 632 3.11 34.13 -9.46
CA TYR A 632 4.08 33.16 -8.93
C TYR A 632 5.46 33.79 -8.73
N ARG A 633 5.97 34.51 -9.74
CA ARG A 633 7.26 35.20 -9.67
C ARG A 633 7.30 36.29 -8.61
N LEU A 634 6.21 37.03 -8.42
CA LEU A 634 6.12 38.05 -7.36
C LEU A 634 6.11 37.42 -5.96
N ARG A 635 5.35 36.33 -5.78
CA ARG A 635 5.25 35.60 -4.51
C ARG A 635 6.56 34.94 -4.09
N LEU A 636 7.51 34.73 -5.02
CA LEU A 636 8.84 34.27 -4.65
C LEU A 636 9.57 35.22 -3.69
N GLU A 637 9.29 36.53 -3.70
CA GLU A 637 9.88 37.46 -2.73
C GLU A 637 9.45 37.14 -1.29
N GLU A 638 8.18 36.79 -1.09
CA GLU A 638 7.65 36.33 0.19
C GLU A 638 8.25 34.98 0.60
N VAL A 639 8.42 34.07 -0.37
CA VAL A 639 9.12 32.79 -0.18
C VAL A 639 10.56 33.02 0.31
N PHE A 640 11.31 33.93 -0.32
CA PHE A 640 12.67 34.26 0.10
C PHE A 640 12.71 34.95 1.47
N ALA A 641 11.73 35.79 1.80
CA ALA A 641 11.61 36.39 3.14
C ALA A 641 11.41 35.33 4.22
N LEU A 642 10.50 34.37 3.99
CA LEU A 642 10.34 33.20 4.87
C LEU A 642 11.62 32.37 4.93
N ALA A 643 12.28 32.15 3.79
CA ALA A 643 13.49 31.34 3.71
C ALA A 643 14.64 31.92 4.56
N ARG A 644 14.82 33.25 4.54
CA ARG A 644 15.80 33.95 5.40
C ARG A 644 15.50 33.76 6.89
N THR A 645 14.24 33.86 7.30
CA THR A 645 13.81 33.63 8.69
C THR A 645 14.10 32.20 9.14
N LEU A 646 13.75 31.20 8.32
CA LEU A 646 13.99 29.78 8.64
C LEU A 646 15.48 29.46 8.68
N ARG A 647 16.27 30.03 7.76
CA ARG A 647 17.72 29.92 7.75
C ARG A 647 18.35 30.50 9.02
N ALA A 648 17.92 31.67 9.47
CA ALA A 648 18.41 32.27 10.72
C ALA A 648 18.11 31.40 11.95
N ARG A 649 16.96 30.72 11.98
CA ARG A 649 16.64 29.72 13.03
C ARG A 649 17.57 28.51 12.99
N LEU A 650 17.90 28.00 11.81
CA LEU A 650 18.87 26.89 11.66
C LEU A 650 20.25 27.30 12.18
N HIS A 651 20.74 28.46 11.78
CA HIS A 651 22.06 28.98 12.18
C HIS A 651 22.14 29.31 13.68
N SER A 652 21.06 29.75 14.29
CA SER A 652 21.00 30.03 15.73
C SER A 652 20.78 28.79 16.62
N GLY A 653 20.74 27.58 16.05
CA GLY A 653 20.52 26.35 16.83
C GLY A 653 19.07 26.15 17.31
N LYS A 654 18.12 26.96 16.81
CA LYS A 654 16.72 27.00 17.29
C LYS A 654 15.78 26.04 16.53
N VAL A 655 16.30 25.21 15.64
CA VAL A 655 15.51 24.15 14.98
C VAL A 655 15.52 22.91 15.89
N PRO A 656 14.36 22.38 16.29
CA PRO A 656 14.32 21.18 17.13
C PRO A 656 15.00 19.99 16.46
N ALA A 657 15.82 19.26 17.22
CA ALA A 657 16.55 18.08 16.76
C ALA A 657 15.65 17.03 16.09
N ALA A 658 14.44 16.83 16.63
CA ALA A 658 13.42 15.93 16.06
C ALA A 658 13.02 16.29 14.63
N GLN A 659 13.13 17.56 14.22
CA GLN A 659 12.82 17.98 12.85
C GLN A 659 13.99 17.75 11.87
N LEU A 660 15.19 17.46 12.38
CA LEU A 660 16.42 17.26 11.61
C LEU A 660 16.78 15.78 11.42
N LEU A 661 15.86 14.88 11.78
CA LEU A 661 16.05 13.44 11.68
C LEU A 661 16.20 12.97 10.25
N ILE A 662 17.26 12.20 10.03
CA ILE A 662 17.52 11.46 8.80
C ILE A 662 17.21 9.99 9.07
N THR A 663 16.28 9.43 8.29
CA THR A 663 15.92 8.02 8.35
C THR A 663 16.63 7.24 7.24
N ASN A 664 17.45 6.26 7.61
CA ASN A 664 18.13 5.39 6.65
C ASN A 664 17.85 3.92 6.93
N ARG A 665 17.67 3.17 5.84
CA ARG A 665 17.55 1.73 5.88
C ARG A 665 18.92 1.06 5.94
N LEU A 666 19.09 0.12 6.87
CA LEU A 666 20.28 -0.72 6.96
C LEU A 666 20.30 -1.74 5.82
N SER A 667 21.40 -1.79 5.07
CA SER A 667 21.65 -2.82 4.05
C SER A 667 22.40 -4.03 4.59
N ARG A 668 22.97 -3.93 5.80
CA ARG A 668 23.82 -4.95 6.45
C ARG A 668 23.72 -4.81 7.96
N LYS A 669 24.26 -5.77 8.70
CA LYS A 669 24.40 -5.64 10.17
C LYS A 669 25.36 -4.49 10.52
N PRO A 670 25.21 -3.80 11.65
CA PRO A 670 26.06 -2.65 12.01
C PRO A 670 27.57 -2.97 11.99
N GLY A 671 27.97 -4.14 12.47
CA GLY A 671 29.36 -4.62 12.42
C GLY A 671 29.94 -4.91 11.02
N GLU A 672 29.11 -5.07 9.98
CA GLU A 672 29.54 -5.42 8.62
C GLU A 672 29.84 -4.20 7.73
N TYR A 673 29.49 -2.99 8.18
CA TYR A 673 29.82 -1.77 7.44
C TYR A 673 31.32 -1.49 7.56
N ARG A 674 32.02 -1.36 6.43
CA ARG A 674 33.47 -1.01 6.40
C ARG A 674 33.70 0.50 6.34
N SER A 675 32.80 1.24 5.70
CA SER A 675 32.88 2.69 5.53
C SER A 675 32.36 3.44 6.76
N ARG A 676 33.00 4.55 7.13
CA ARG A 676 32.53 5.49 8.19
C ARG A 676 31.41 6.41 7.70
N GLN A 677 30.40 5.86 7.06
CA GLN A 677 29.21 6.63 6.66
C GLN A 677 28.34 6.94 7.89
N ALA A 678 27.56 8.03 7.83
CA ALA A 678 26.68 8.48 8.92
C ALA A 678 25.77 7.35 9.47
N VAL A 679 25.10 6.62 8.58
CA VAL A 679 24.25 5.46 8.93
C VAL A 679 25.02 4.38 9.70
N ALA A 680 26.28 4.10 9.34
CA ALA A 680 27.08 3.08 10.00
C ALA A 680 27.54 3.53 11.40
N LEU A 681 27.85 4.82 11.58
CA LEU A 681 28.21 5.38 12.88
C LEU A 681 27.02 5.30 13.84
N ALA A 682 25.85 5.76 13.41
CA ALA A 682 24.64 5.71 14.22
C ALA A 682 24.22 4.28 14.58
N ALA A 683 24.28 3.35 13.61
CA ALA A 683 23.95 1.94 13.83
C ALA A 683 24.87 1.26 14.87
N ARG A 684 26.18 1.52 14.81
CA ARG A 684 27.15 0.97 15.78
C ARG A 684 26.94 1.55 17.17
N GLU A 685 26.55 2.82 17.28
CA GLU A 685 26.28 3.46 18.56
C GLU A 685 25.00 2.89 19.21
N LEU A 686 23.98 2.55 18.42
CA LEU A 686 22.79 1.83 18.90
C LEU A 686 23.14 0.41 19.36
N GLU A 687 23.95 -0.32 18.58
CA GLU A 687 24.41 -1.67 18.95
C GLU A 687 25.23 -1.67 20.26
N ALA A 688 26.10 -0.67 20.44
CA ALA A 688 26.85 -0.46 21.69
C ALA A 688 25.95 -0.20 22.91
N ARG A 689 24.71 0.27 22.69
CA ARG A 689 23.68 0.45 23.73
C ARG A 689 22.78 -0.77 23.92
N GLY A 690 23.08 -1.88 23.24
CA GLY A 690 22.32 -3.12 23.35
C GLY A 690 21.07 -3.18 22.47
N VAL A 691 20.89 -2.25 21.52
CA VAL A 691 19.80 -2.31 20.54
C VAL A 691 20.16 -3.33 19.46
N ALA A 692 19.35 -4.37 19.32
CA ALA A 692 19.54 -5.39 18.30
C ALA A 692 18.95 -4.92 16.97
N LEU A 693 19.80 -4.77 15.94
CA LEU A 693 19.41 -4.28 14.62
C LEU A 693 19.55 -5.38 13.55
N ALA A 694 18.53 -5.53 12.72
CA ALA A 694 18.49 -6.44 11.58
C ALA A 694 18.69 -5.69 10.25
N PRO A 695 19.34 -6.33 9.25
CA PRO A 695 19.40 -5.79 7.90
C PRO A 695 17.98 -5.53 7.35
N GLY A 696 17.75 -4.36 6.80
CA GLY A 696 16.48 -3.91 6.26
C GLY A 696 15.61 -3.12 7.25
N GLU A 697 16.00 -2.99 8.51
CA GLU A 697 15.39 -2.03 9.45
C GLU A 697 15.84 -0.60 9.15
N SER A 698 15.04 0.38 9.60
CA SER A 698 15.33 1.80 9.46
C SER A 698 15.86 2.35 10.78
N ILE A 699 16.88 3.20 10.71
CA ILE A 699 17.40 3.94 11.87
C ILE A 699 17.26 5.44 11.64
N GLU A 700 17.10 6.19 12.72
CA GLU A 700 16.98 7.65 12.71
C GLU A 700 18.18 8.28 13.40
N TYR A 701 18.80 9.25 12.75
CA TYR A 701 19.99 9.92 13.28
C TYR A 701 20.07 11.39 12.87
N ILE A 702 20.93 12.14 13.57
CA ILE A 702 21.22 13.55 13.31
C ILE A 702 22.70 13.69 12.94
N LEU A 703 22.99 14.53 11.96
CA LEU A 703 24.36 14.87 11.56
C LEU A 703 24.97 15.85 12.56
N THR A 704 26.14 15.53 13.09
CA THR A 704 26.80 16.33 14.13
C THR A 704 27.87 17.24 13.52
N ALA A 705 28.10 18.41 14.14
CA ALA A 705 29.06 19.42 13.67
C ALA A 705 30.51 18.90 13.51
N GLY A 706 30.87 17.78 14.18
CA GLY A 706 32.17 17.10 14.02
C GLY A 706 32.27 16.16 12.81
N GLY A 707 31.35 16.24 11.85
CA GLY A 707 31.34 15.36 10.66
C GLY A 707 30.84 13.94 10.93
N GLY A 708 30.18 13.70 12.07
CA GLY A 708 29.64 12.41 12.49
C GLY A 708 28.12 12.30 12.34
N ALA A 709 27.58 11.26 12.94
CA ALA A 709 26.14 11.08 13.08
C ALA A 709 25.83 10.39 14.41
N ARG A 710 24.75 10.81 15.05
CA ARG A 710 24.31 10.29 16.35
C ARG A 710 22.87 9.80 16.24
N PRO A 711 22.54 8.59 16.75
CA PRO A 711 21.16 8.14 16.76
C PRO A 711 20.32 9.08 17.63
N PHE A 712 19.07 9.29 17.26
CA PHE A 712 18.23 10.29 17.92
C PHE A 712 18.00 9.98 19.41
N GLU A 713 17.92 8.71 19.75
CA GLU A 713 17.75 8.20 21.11
C GLU A 713 18.93 8.55 22.02
N ALA A 714 20.07 8.90 21.42
CA ALA A 714 21.28 9.32 22.11
C ALA A 714 21.55 10.82 22.04
N TRP A 715 20.66 11.59 21.41
CA TRP A 715 20.80 13.02 21.24
C TRP A 715 20.56 13.75 22.57
N SER A 716 21.49 14.63 22.95
CA SER A 716 21.39 15.46 24.15
C SER A 716 21.25 16.95 23.81
N ALA A 717 20.88 17.77 24.80
CA ALA A 717 20.82 19.23 24.64
C ALA A 717 22.21 19.88 24.43
N GLU A 718 23.27 19.16 24.76
CA GLU A 718 24.67 19.61 24.59
C GLU A 718 25.17 19.35 23.17
N ASP A 719 24.57 18.40 22.45
CA ASP A 719 24.93 18.11 21.07
C ASP A 719 24.62 19.30 20.13
N ARG A 720 25.41 19.41 19.06
CA ARG A 720 25.26 20.44 18.02
C ARG A 720 25.20 19.78 16.65
N TYR A 721 24.20 20.15 15.86
CA TYR A 721 24.02 19.62 14.51
C TYR A 721 24.85 20.37 13.47
N ASP A 722 25.13 19.72 12.35
CA ASP A 722 25.89 20.29 11.22
C ASP A 722 25.04 21.27 10.40
N VAL A 723 25.10 22.56 10.75
CA VAL A 723 24.33 23.63 10.10
C VAL A 723 24.53 23.64 8.58
N ALA A 724 25.78 23.51 8.11
CA ALA A 724 26.10 23.63 6.68
C ALA A 724 25.45 22.50 5.86
N ARG A 725 25.47 21.26 6.37
CA ARG A 725 24.85 20.13 5.67
C ARG A 725 23.33 20.22 5.64
N TYR A 726 22.71 20.69 6.71
CA TYR A 726 21.26 20.91 6.73
C TYR A 726 20.83 22.11 5.88
N GLU A 727 21.63 23.17 5.83
CA GLU A 727 21.41 24.32 4.95
C GLU A 727 21.48 23.91 3.47
N GLU A 728 22.42 23.06 3.07
CA GLU A 728 22.48 22.56 1.69
C GLU A 728 21.22 21.77 1.28
N LEU A 729 20.62 20.99 2.20
CA LEU A 729 19.33 20.33 1.94
C LEU A 729 18.20 21.35 1.75
N PHE A 730 18.22 22.43 2.53
CA PHE A 730 17.25 23.52 2.44
C PHE A 730 17.40 24.34 1.17
N VAL A 731 18.63 24.70 0.77
CA VAL A 731 18.91 25.40 -0.50
C VAL A 731 18.43 24.57 -1.69
N ARG A 732 18.71 23.27 -1.71
CA ARG A 732 18.23 22.36 -2.77
C ARG A 732 16.72 22.28 -2.89
N MET A 733 16.01 22.46 -1.78
CA MET A 733 14.55 22.55 -1.76
C MET A 733 14.09 23.91 -2.32
N LEU A 734 14.76 25.01 -1.94
CA LEU A 734 14.46 26.34 -2.46
C LEU A 734 14.67 26.44 -3.98
N GLU A 735 15.73 25.79 -4.51
CA GLU A 735 15.96 25.64 -5.95
C GLU A 735 14.78 24.96 -6.66
N THR A 736 14.16 23.95 -6.05
CA THR A 736 12.97 23.30 -6.60
C THR A 736 11.84 24.31 -6.84
N LEU A 737 11.69 25.34 -6.00
CA LEU A 737 10.64 26.35 -6.13
C LEU A 737 11.03 27.52 -7.05
N ALA A 738 12.31 27.91 -7.03
CA ALA A 738 12.78 29.13 -7.68
C ALA A 738 13.23 28.92 -9.14
N VAL A 739 13.81 27.76 -9.47
CA VAL A 739 14.34 27.49 -10.83
C VAL A 739 13.26 27.56 -11.92
N PRO A 740 12.02 27.06 -11.73
CA PRO A 740 10.95 27.20 -12.74
C PRO A 740 10.62 28.66 -13.11
N ALA A 741 10.92 29.61 -12.22
CA ALA A 741 10.74 31.04 -12.46
C ALA A 741 11.93 31.69 -13.18
N GLY A 742 12.97 30.92 -13.52
CA GLY A 742 14.17 31.40 -14.21
C GLY A 742 15.33 31.80 -13.29
N LEU A 743 15.24 31.55 -11.98
CA LEU A 743 16.28 31.92 -11.03
C LEU A 743 17.40 30.87 -10.99
N GLY A 744 18.64 31.31 -11.22
CA GLY A 744 19.82 30.44 -11.11
C GLY A 744 20.27 30.24 -9.66
N ARG A 745 21.04 29.18 -9.39
CA ARG A 745 21.56 28.88 -8.02
C ARG A 745 22.31 30.06 -7.40
N LYS A 746 23.11 30.79 -8.17
CA LYS A 746 23.85 31.97 -7.70
C LYS A 746 22.89 33.04 -7.16
N GLU A 747 21.88 33.39 -7.94
CA GLU A 747 20.88 34.38 -7.56
C GLU A 747 20.04 33.93 -6.35
N ILE A 748 19.70 32.64 -6.28
CA ILE A 748 19.00 32.06 -5.12
C ILE A 748 19.83 32.23 -3.84
N LEU A 749 21.14 31.96 -3.92
CA LEU A 749 22.06 32.13 -2.78
C LEU A 749 22.23 33.61 -2.39
N GLU A 750 22.35 34.52 -3.36
CA GLU A 750 22.43 35.98 -3.14
C GLU A 750 21.17 36.49 -2.41
N ARG A 751 19.98 36.13 -2.90
CA ARG A 751 18.70 36.50 -2.27
C ARG A 751 18.48 35.86 -0.90
N LEU A 752 19.02 34.66 -0.68
CA LEU A 752 18.94 33.96 0.61
C LEU A 752 19.93 34.52 1.65
N THR A 753 21.10 34.97 1.22
CA THR A 753 22.13 35.54 2.11
C THR A 753 21.99 37.04 2.32
N GLY A 754 21.25 37.72 1.44
CA GLY A 754 21.09 39.19 1.47
C GLY A 754 22.26 39.95 0.85
N ILE A 755 23.22 39.26 0.23
CA ILE A 755 24.36 39.88 -0.47
C ILE A 755 23.88 40.27 -1.87
N GLY A 756 23.67 41.57 -2.10
CA GLY A 756 23.28 42.12 -3.41
C GLY A 756 22.09 43.09 -3.42
N GLN A 757 21.49 43.43 -2.27
CA GLN A 757 20.62 44.60 -2.21
C GLN A 757 21.51 45.86 -2.10
N PRO A 758 21.43 46.82 -3.04
CA PRO A 758 22.10 48.10 -2.84
C PRO A 758 21.52 48.76 -1.57
N GLU A 759 22.40 49.15 -0.66
CA GLU A 759 22.04 50.01 0.46
C GLU A 759 21.31 51.23 -0.10
N LEU A 760 20.09 51.46 0.38
CA LEU A 760 19.41 52.73 0.18
C LEU A 760 20.33 53.82 0.78
N PRO A 761 20.60 54.93 0.06
CA PRO A 761 21.57 55.92 0.50
C PRO A 761 21.22 56.45 1.89
N GLY A 762 22.21 56.38 2.78
CA GLY A 762 22.09 56.80 4.17
C GLY A 762 21.76 58.27 4.32
N SER A 763 20.97 58.58 5.36
CA SER A 763 20.93 59.92 5.95
C SER A 763 22.01 60.00 7.03
N GLU A 764 23.14 60.62 6.70
CA GLU A 764 24.12 61.08 7.68
C GLU A 764 23.57 62.25 8.51
N GLY A 765 23.78 62.17 9.83
CA GLY A 765 24.22 63.29 10.66
C GLY A 765 23.19 64.30 11.20
N ALA A 766 22.82 64.17 12.48
CA ALA A 766 22.76 65.29 13.42
C ALA A 766 22.68 64.79 14.89
N ASN A 767 23.61 65.26 15.72
CA ASN A 767 23.70 64.99 17.15
C ASN A 767 22.86 65.98 17.99
N GLY A 768 22.09 65.44 18.94
CA GLY A 768 21.69 66.06 20.23
C GLY A 768 20.36 66.84 20.30
N PRO A 769 19.79 67.11 21.51
CA PRO A 769 19.38 66.14 22.53
C PRO A 769 17.87 66.28 22.92
N THR A 770 17.33 65.23 23.54
CA THR A 770 16.09 65.15 24.39
C THR A 770 15.02 66.25 24.32
N ALA A 771 13.81 65.89 23.87
CA ALA A 771 12.54 66.35 24.46
C ALA A 771 11.38 65.43 24.05
N ALA A 772 10.51 65.10 25.02
CA ALA A 772 9.28 64.35 24.86
C ALA A 772 8.20 65.16 24.12
N LEU A 773 7.35 64.50 23.31
CA LEU A 773 5.88 64.64 23.28
C LEU A 773 5.27 63.95 22.03
N VAL A 774 4.44 62.94 22.33
CA VAL A 774 3.14 62.56 21.73
C VAL A 774 2.83 62.98 20.28
N GLY A 775 2.55 61.98 19.43
CA GLY A 775 1.84 62.17 18.16
C GLY A 775 1.54 60.86 17.44
N ALA A 776 0.30 60.40 17.53
CA ALA A 776 -0.21 59.17 16.91
C ALA A 776 -0.28 59.27 15.37
N GLY A 777 0.02 58.16 14.68
CA GLY A 777 -0.21 57.99 13.25
C GLY A 777 -0.14 56.52 12.85
N HIS A 778 -1.26 55.98 12.38
CA HIS A 778 -1.52 54.56 12.16
C HIS A 778 -0.56 53.86 11.17
N GLY A 779 0.20 52.89 11.68
CA GLY A 779 0.77 51.80 10.89
C GLY A 779 -0.14 50.58 10.95
N MET A 780 -0.60 50.11 9.79
CA MET A 780 -1.37 48.87 9.68
C MET A 780 -0.54 47.66 10.16
N PRO A 781 -1.08 46.72 10.96
CA PRO A 781 -0.32 45.59 11.45
C PRO A 781 -0.08 44.56 10.34
N LEU A 782 1.18 44.15 10.18
CA LEU A 782 1.55 42.88 9.57
C LEU A 782 0.80 41.75 10.30
N PRO A 783 0.29 40.73 9.58
CA PRO A 783 -0.42 39.63 10.22
C PRO A 783 0.52 38.91 11.20
N SER A 784 0.03 38.75 12.43
CA SER A 784 0.68 37.98 13.49
C SER A 784 0.92 36.55 13.03
N LEU A 785 2.19 36.16 12.91
CA LEU A 785 2.61 34.77 12.78
C LEU A 785 2.08 33.99 14.01
N PRO A 786 1.42 32.83 13.85
CA PRO A 786 1.07 32.00 14.99
C PRO A 786 2.34 31.51 15.67
N ALA A 787 2.37 31.58 17.01
CA ALA A 787 3.43 31.03 17.82
C ALA A 787 3.63 29.54 17.47
N CYS A 788 4.85 29.19 17.07
CA CYS A 788 5.21 27.85 16.58
C CYS A 788 5.20 26.75 17.66
N ASP A 789 4.79 27.07 18.89
CA ASP A 789 4.75 26.14 20.02
C ASP A 789 3.36 25.50 20.23
N ASP A 790 2.32 25.94 19.50
CA ASP A 790 0.95 25.41 19.59
C ASP A 790 0.43 24.72 18.32
N LEU A 791 1.32 24.39 17.37
CA LEU A 791 1.00 23.39 16.35
C LEU A 791 1.11 21.99 16.97
N THR A 792 0.17 21.70 17.87
CA THR A 792 -0.28 20.31 18.02
C THR A 792 -0.65 19.83 16.63
N LEU A 793 -0.05 18.71 16.23
CA LEU A 793 -0.60 17.93 15.13
C LEU A 793 -2.02 17.53 15.55
N ASP A 794 -3.02 18.32 15.18
CA ASP A 794 -4.26 17.76 14.68
C ASP A 794 -3.89 17.00 13.42
N ASN A 795 -3.39 15.79 13.65
CA ASN A 795 -3.34 14.75 12.66
C ASN A 795 -4.81 14.49 12.32
N PRO A 796 -5.30 14.74 11.09
CA PRO A 796 -6.67 14.37 10.72
C PRO A 796 -6.86 12.84 10.61
N LYS A 797 -6.08 12.05 11.37
CA LYS A 797 -6.08 10.59 11.43
C LYS A 797 -6.45 10.03 12.80
N LEU A 798 -7.16 10.81 13.60
CA LEU A 798 -7.83 10.35 14.82
C LEU A 798 -9.32 10.64 14.68
N GLU A 799 -10.03 9.84 13.89
CA GLU A 799 -11.48 9.76 14.04
C GLU A 799 -11.77 9.06 15.39
N PRO A 800 -12.56 9.66 16.30
CA PRO A 800 -13.20 8.88 17.36
C PRO A 800 -14.12 7.83 16.71
N ALA A 801 -14.23 6.66 17.34
CA ALA A 801 -15.17 5.63 16.90
C ALA A 801 -16.56 6.23 16.66
N PRO A 802 -17.27 5.86 15.57
CA PRO A 802 -18.60 6.37 15.32
C PRO A 802 -19.51 5.96 16.49
N GLN A 803 -20.12 6.95 17.14
CA GLN A 803 -21.19 6.71 18.09
C GLN A 803 -22.32 6.00 17.35
N ILE A 804 -22.60 4.75 17.73
CA ILE A 804 -23.80 4.03 17.33
C ILE A 804 -24.94 4.71 18.08
N ALA A 805 -25.67 5.59 17.39
CA ALA A 805 -26.94 6.10 17.89
C ALA A 805 -27.98 4.98 17.74
N SER A 806 -28.61 4.63 18.86
CA SER A 806 -29.75 3.74 18.92
C SER A 806 -30.95 4.34 18.20
N SER A 807 -31.41 3.68 17.14
CA SER A 807 -32.81 3.62 16.72
C SER A 807 -33.05 2.34 15.95
#